data_AF-A0AAJ6T4A3-F1
#
_entry.id   AF-A0AAJ6T4A3-F1
#
_cell.length_a   1.000
_cell.length_b   1.000
_cell.length_c   1.000
_cell.angle_alpha   90.00
_cell.angle_beta   90.00
_cell.angle_gamma   90.00
#
_symmetry.space_group_name_H-M   'P 1'
#
loop_
_entity.id
_entity.type
_entity.pdbx_description
1 polymer ?
#
loop_
_entity_poly.entity_id
_entity_poly.type
_entity_poly.pdbx_seq_one_letter_code
_entity_poly.pdbx_strand_id
1 'polypeptide(L)'
;MDDRSWMYGRLMDGRLRPEYITGVRRFINFAFSIDKNISGGKIRCPCVRCKNQKFLKEDDVCKHLLTKGFLPCYENWTVHGEPYVAQPILAGPSSVGISHVVNDVCLQNPYRNLVMDAMGVGDAYYNDNVFSPVVAEELPNLEATKFFQLLKAAEEPLWDGCTKQSKLSACVQLLNMKSTLNLTQTAFNKFIDFTKSCMPNDENLVSNFYDAKKFMRPLGLGYEKYDVCPNYCMLYYGVDAMKINCDFCGSSRYKPKNPTSKGSNKAEKQLRYFPLTPRLQRLFMSPYHAKDMTWHHFHTSDNGVMVHPSDGEAWKEFNRVHLSFASDPRNVRLGLCTDGFCPFDMSSNTYSCWPVIVTVYNLPLWKCMTRPFMFLTMMIPGPKNPGKKLDIFLRPLIDELKNLWSVGVETYDVYRKENFQLRAALMWTISDFPAYGMLSGWSTHGNLSCPYCMEHSKAFRLKNGGKTTFFDCHRRFLPMNHPYRCQSDKFLKGVIERLPPLPRPSGLEMLNEVSKYTEGHNGSSSCNDKIPGFGVKHNWVKKSIFWELPYWHTNLIRHNLDVMHIEKNVFDNIFYTVMDCPNRSKDNLKARLDIQLYCKKPNLHLQQDMSGRVYKPKGTYCLHKKQQQEVLSWLKELSFPDGYASSISRCVKEAQCKVSGMKSHDCHVFIQRLLPTAFRPYLPRPLWEALTEL
;
A
#
# COMPACT_ATOMS: atom_id res chain seq x y z
N MET A 1 -11.58 -34.33 -23.65
CA MET A 1 -12.56 -33.48 -22.94
C MET A 1 -13.82 -33.49 -23.78
N ASP A 2 -14.95 -33.83 -23.17
CA ASP A 2 -16.25 -33.82 -23.84
C ASP A 2 -16.57 -32.40 -24.34
N ASP A 3 -17.04 -32.28 -25.58
CA ASP A 3 -17.48 -31.00 -26.15
C ASP A 3 -18.71 -30.48 -25.38
N ARG A 4 -18.54 -29.33 -24.71
CA ARG A 4 -19.57 -28.64 -23.91
C ARG A 4 -20.13 -27.40 -24.62
N SER A 5 -19.72 -27.13 -25.87
CA SER A 5 -20.14 -25.95 -26.65
C SER A 5 -21.66 -25.84 -26.81
N TRP A 6 -22.38 -26.96 -26.72
CA TRP A 6 -23.85 -27.02 -26.80
C TRP A 6 -24.57 -26.32 -25.63
N MET A 7 -23.95 -26.18 -24.44
CA MET A 7 -24.63 -25.75 -23.21
C MET A 7 -25.24 -24.35 -23.27
N TYR A 8 -24.70 -23.46 -24.11
CA TYR A 8 -25.16 -22.08 -24.23
C TYR A 8 -25.79 -21.76 -25.59
N GLY A 9 -25.86 -22.73 -26.50
CA GLY A 9 -26.54 -22.64 -27.80
C GLY A 9 -28.00 -23.10 -27.74
N ARG A 10 -28.81 -22.63 -26.79
CA ARG A 10 -30.15 -23.20 -26.52
C ARG A 10 -31.15 -23.07 -27.68
N LEU A 11 -31.14 -21.95 -28.41
CA LEU A 11 -32.12 -21.65 -29.45
C LEU A 11 -31.49 -21.47 -30.83
N MET A 12 -32.24 -21.84 -31.86
CA MET A 12 -32.03 -21.46 -33.26
C MET A 12 -33.41 -21.12 -33.84
N ASP A 13 -33.57 -19.91 -34.36
CA ASP A 13 -34.84 -19.40 -34.92
C ASP A 13 -36.06 -19.61 -34.00
N GLY A 14 -35.87 -19.38 -32.70
CA GLY A 14 -36.92 -19.52 -31.68
C GLY A 14 -37.28 -20.95 -31.28
N ARG A 15 -36.63 -21.97 -31.87
CA ARG A 15 -36.82 -23.40 -31.52
C ARG A 15 -35.61 -23.94 -30.76
N LEU A 16 -35.83 -24.96 -29.92
CA LEU A 16 -34.76 -25.63 -29.19
C LEU A 16 -33.88 -26.44 -30.15
N ARG A 17 -32.56 -26.28 -30.02
CA ARG A 17 -31.61 -27.06 -30.80
C ARG A 17 -31.64 -28.55 -30.40
N PRO A 18 -31.66 -29.50 -31.34
CA PRO A 18 -31.59 -30.93 -31.02
C PRO A 18 -30.38 -31.30 -30.17
N GLU A 19 -29.23 -30.68 -30.43
CA GLU A 19 -27.96 -30.87 -29.71
C GLU A 19 -28.09 -30.41 -28.25
N TYR A 20 -28.81 -29.32 -28.02
CA TYR A 20 -29.08 -28.81 -26.67
C TYR A 20 -29.99 -29.77 -25.88
N ILE A 21 -31.03 -30.33 -26.51
CA ILE A 21 -31.94 -31.29 -25.86
C ILE A 21 -31.17 -32.57 -25.47
N THR A 22 -30.37 -33.09 -26.39
CA THR A 22 -29.52 -34.27 -26.15
C THR A 22 -28.52 -34.01 -25.04
N GLY A 23 -27.88 -32.84 -25.03
CA GLY A 23 -26.98 -32.42 -23.97
C GLY A 23 -27.64 -32.30 -22.60
N VAL A 24 -28.85 -31.73 -22.52
CA VAL A 24 -29.63 -31.65 -21.26
C VAL A 24 -29.92 -33.04 -20.71
N ARG A 25 -30.26 -34.03 -21.56
CA ARG A 25 -30.45 -35.42 -21.13
C ARG A 25 -29.15 -36.04 -20.61
N ARG A 26 -28.02 -35.80 -21.29
CA ARG A 26 -26.70 -36.25 -20.81
C ARG A 26 -26.36 -35.67 -19.44
N PHE A 27 -26.65 -34.39 -19.23
CA PHE A 27 -26.46 -33.74 -17.93
C PHE A 27 -27.30 -34.39 -16.83
N ILE A 28 -28.58 -34.63 -17.10
CA ILE A 28 -29.49 -35.22 -16.11
C ILE A 28 -29.04 -36.63 -15.75
N ASN A 29 -28.72 -37.47 -16.73
CA ASN A 29 -28.23 -38.82 -16.49
C ASN A 29 -26.94 -38.82 -15.66
N PHE A 30 -26.00 -37.90 -15.94
CA PHE A 30 -24.80 -37.74 -15.14
C PHE A 30 -25.12 -37.31 -13.71
N ALA A 31 -25.94 -36.29 -13.52
CA ALA A 31 -26.24 -35.74 -12.21
C ALA A 31 -27.00 -36.73 -11.30
N PHE A 32 -27.81 -37.62 -11.88
CA PHE A 32 -28.48 -38.71 -11.16
C PHE A 32 -27.66 -40.01 -11.09
N SER A 33 -26.50 -40.10 -11.73
CA SER A 33 -25.58 -41.26 -11.60
C SER A 33 -24.68 -41.18 -10.36
N ILE A 34 -24.69 -40.05 -9.64
CA ILE A 34 -23.83 -39.81 -8.48
C ILE A 34 -24.69 -39.69 -7.21
N ASP A 35 -24.80 -40.78 -6.45
CA ASP A 35 -25.66 -40.91 -5.26
C ASP A 35 -25.44 -39.80 -4.22
N LYS A 36 -24.21 -39.31 -4.06
CA LYS A 36 -23.86 -38.25 -3.10
C LYS A 36 -24.55 -36.91 -3.37
N ASN A 37 -25.04 -36.69 -4.60
CA ASN A 37 -25.67 -35.43 -5.02
C ASN A 37 -27.21 -35.51 -5.04
N ILE A 38 -27.78 -36.69 -4.72
CA ILE A 38 -29.21 -36.94 -4.71
C ILE A 38 -29.73 -36.84 -3.27
N SER A 39 -30.64 -35.90 -3.02
CA SER A 39 -31.29 -35.74 -1.71
C SER A 39 -32.79 -36.01 -1.86
N GLY A 40 -33.25 -37.19 -1.45
CA GLY A 40 -34.67 -37.58 -1.51
C GLY A 40 -35.21 -37.72 -2.95
N GLY A 41 -34.41 -38.29 -3.86
CA GLY A 41 -34.76 -38.45 -5.28
C GLY A 41 -34.75 -37.14 -6.08
N LYS A 42 -34.04 -36.11 -5.60
CA LYS A 42 -33.95 -34.78 -6.20
C LYS A 42 -32.50 -34.32 -6.31
N ILE A 43 -32.19 -33.54 -7.34
CA ILE A 43 -30.88 -32.90 -7.57
C ILE A 43 -31.01 -31.37 -7.53
N ARG A 44 -29.89 -30.68 -7.34
CA ARG A 44 -29.85 -29.22 -7.46
C ARG A 44 -30.12 -28.81 -8.91
N CYS A 45 -30.94 -27.78 -9.12
CA CYS A 45 -31.28 -27.34 -10.48
C CYS A 45 -30.32 -26.23 -10.96
N PRO A 46 -29.51 -26.46 -12.02
CA PRO A 46 -28.56 -25.47 -12.53
C PRO A 46 -29.20 -24.45 -13.48
N CYS A 47 -30.53 -24.34 -13.56
CA CYS A 47 -31.12 -23.36 -14.46
C CYS A 47 -30.89 -21.92 -13.97
N VAL A 48 -30.94 -20.94 -14.88
CA VAL A 48 -30.72 -19.51 -14.57
C VAL A 48 -31.56 -19.01 -13.39
N ARG A 49 -32.78 -19.55 -13.22
CA ARG A 49 -33.68 -19.18 -12.12
C ARG A 49 -33.34 -19.86 -10.79
N CYS A 50 -32.87 -21.10 -10.82
CA CYS A 50 -32.64 -21.91 -9.62
C CYS A 50 -31.20 -21.83 -9.11
N LYS A 51 -30.23 -21.50 -9.97
CA LYS A 51 -28.82 -21.23 -9.63
C LYS A 51 -28.18 -22.25 -8.69
N ASN A 52 -28.46 -23.55 -8.87
CA ASN A 52 -28.00 -24.66 -8.01
C ASN A 52 -28.49 -24.60 -6.54
N GLN A 53 -29.49 -23.77 -6.23
CA GLN A 53 -30.00 -23.60 -4.86
C GLN A 53 -31.19 -24.50 -4.53
N LYS A 54 -32.00 -24.89 -5.53
CA LYS A 54 -33.24 -25.67 -5.31
C LYS A 54 -33.05 -27.13 -5.69
N PHE A 55 -33.50 -28.04 -4.82
CA PHE A 55 -33.59 -29.47 -5.10
C PHE A 55 -34.92 -29.79 -5.80
N LEU A 56 -34.85 -30.32 -7.02
CA LEU A 56 -36.01 -30.63 -7.86
C LEU A 56 -35.91 -32.06 -8.40
N LYS A 57 -37.06 -32.64 -8.75
CA LYS A 57 -37.12 -33.96 -9.41
C LYS A 57 -36.60 -33.85 -10.84
N GLU A 58 -36.24 -35.00 -11.41
CA GLU A 58 -35.69 -35.11 -12.76
C GLU A 58 -36.49 -34.32 -13.81
N ASP A 59 -37.80 -34.57 -13.89
CA ASP A 59 -38.70 -33.93 -14.85
C ASP A 59 -38.74 -32.40 -14.71
N ASP A 60 -38.69 -31.91 -13.47
CA ASP A 60 -38.72 -30.48 -13.17
C ASP A 60 -37.41 -29.79 -13.55
N VAL A 61 -36.27 -30.46 -13.33
CA VAL A 61 -34.95 -29.97 -13.75
C VAL A 61 -34.87 -29.95 -15.28
N CYS A 62 -35.33 -31.02 -15.94
CA CYS A 62 -35.40 -31.12 -17.39
C CYS A 62 -36.23 -29.98 -17.99
N LYS A 63 -37.46 -29.80 -17.50
CA LYS A 63 -38.36 -28.71 -17.91
C LYS A 63 -37.70 -27.35 -17.70
N HIS A 64 -37.04 -27.13 -16.58
CA HIS A 64 -36.35 -25.87 -16.29
C HIS A 64 -35.18 -25.59 -17.24
N LEU A 65 -34.37 -26.59 -17.58
CA LEU A 65 -33.26 -26.41 -18.50
C LEU A 65 -33.72 -26.23 -19.94
N LEU A 66 -34.77 -26.93 -20.36
CA LEU A 66 -35.39 -26.76 -21.68
C LEU A 66 -36.09 -25.40 -21.83
N THR A 67 -36.66 -24.84 -20.75
CA THR A 67 -37.40 -23.56 -20.81
C THR A 67 -36.57 -22.32 -20.46
N LYS A 68 -35.50 -22.45 -19.65
CA LYS A 68 -34.78 -21.30 -19.08
C LYS A 68 -33.27 -21.30 -19.30
N GLY A 69 -32.68 -22.40 -19.76
CA GLY A 69 -31.23 -22.47 -19.95
C GLY A 69 -30.44 -22.76 -18.67
N PHE A 70 -29.16 -23.10 -18.83
CA PHE A 70 -28.19 -23.25 -17.74
C PHE A 70 -27.74 -21.90 -17.17
N LEU A 71 -27.31 -21.92 -15.92
CA LEU A 71 -26.56 -20.84 -15.29
C LEU A 71 -25.31 -20.51 -16.14
N PRO A 72 -24.99 -19.23 -16.39
CA PRO A 72 -23.77 -18.86 -17.11
C PRO A 72 -22.50 -19.37 -16.40
N CYS A 73 -21.47 -19.72 -17.18
CA CYS A 73 -20.16 -20.18 -16.69
C CYS A 73 -20.23 -21.43 -15.79
N TYR A 74 -21.13 -22.36 -16.11
CA TYR A 74 -21.35 -23.62 -15.43
C TYR A 74 -21.05 -24.83 -16.34
N GLU A 75 -20.04 -24.70 -17.20
CA GLU A 75 -19.55 -25.74 -18.11
C GLU A 75 -18.99 -26.95 -17.36
N ASN A 76 -18.43 -26.72 -16.16
CA ASN A 76 -17.97 -27.76 -15.26
C ASN A 76 -19.04 -28.04 -14.19
N TRP A 77 -19.56 -29.27 -14.16
CA TRP A 77 -20.68 -29.66 -13.31
C TRP A 77 -20.24 -29.95 -11.86
N THR A 78 -19.47 -29.04 -11.29
CA THR A 78 -18.83 -29.13 -9.96
C THR A 78 -19.81 -29.44 -8.83
N VAL A 79 -21.02 -28.84 -8.86
CA VAL A 79 -22.08 -29.10 -7.86
C VAL A 79 -22.75 -30.47 -8.07
N HIS A 80 -22.57 -31.08 -9.23
CA HIS A 80 -23.09 -32.41 -9.57
C HIS A 80 -22.00 -33.48 -9.64
N GLY A 81 -20.80 -33.20 -9.10
CA GLY A 81 -19.76 -34.21 -8.85
C GLY A 81 -18.62 -34.28 -9.87
N GLU A 82 -18.54 -33.35 -10.83
CA GLU A 82 -17.41 -33.26 -11.75
C GLU A 82 -16.21 -32.55 -11.07
N PRO A 83 -14.99 -33.12 -11.12
CA PRO A 83 -13.82 -32.52 -10.48
C PRO A 83 -13.41 -31.19 -11.14
N TYR A 84 -12.95 -30.24 -10.33
CA TYR A 84 -12.51 -28.93 -10.81
C TYR A 84 -11.18 -29.06 -11.57
N VAL A 85 -11.24 -28.97 -12.91
CA VAL A 85 -10.05 -28.84 -13.75
C VAL A 85 -9.85 -27.35 -14.03
N ALA A 86 -8.80 -26.77 -13.44
CA ALA A 86 -8.41 -25.39 -13.73
C ALA A 86 -7.89 -25.29 -15.18
N GLN A 87 -8.71 -24.78 -16.09
CA GLN A 87 -8.23 -24.34 -17.41
C GLN A 87 -7.85 -22.85 -17.38
N PRO A 88 -6.87 -22.42 -18.18
CA PRO A 88 -6.40 -21.04 -18.20
C PRO A 88 -7.45 -20.16 -18.88
N ILE A 89 -8.05 -19.23 -18.13
CA ILE A 89 -9.00 -18.26 -18.68
C ILE A 89 -8.20 -17.08 -19.24
N LEU A 90 -8.33 -16.86 -20.55
CA LEU A 90 -7.94 -15.64 -21.25
C LEU A 90 -8.56 -14.40 -20.60
N ALA A 91 -7.74 -13.35 -20.48
CA ALA A 91 -8.03 -12.09 -19.81
C ALA A 91 -9.41 -11.49 -20.17
N GLY A 92 -10.18 -11.17 -19.12
CA GLY A 92 -11.35 -10.30 -19.16
C GLY A 92 -11.62 -9.74 -17.76
N PRO A 93 -11.95 -8.44 -17.61
CA PRO A 93 -12.10 -7.82 -16.31
C PRO A 93 -13.45 -8.19 -15.72
N SER A 94 -13.48 -8.83 -14.56
CA SER A 94 -14.72 -9.07 -13.81
C SER A 94 -14.48 -8.77 -12.34
N SER A 95 -14.61 -7.49 -12.01
CA SER A 95 -14.91 -7.00 -10.66
C SER A 95 -16.39 -7.27 -10.38
N VAL A 96 -16.71 -8.38 -9.72
CA VAL A 96 -18.03 -8.55 -9.10
C VAL A 96 -17.95 -7.91 -7.72
N GLY A 97 -18.46 -6.67 -7.65
CA GLY A 97 -18.73 -5.98 -6.40
C GLY A 97 -19.75 -6.77 -5.57
N ILE A 98 -19.41 -7.05 -4.32
CA ILE A 98 -20.32 -7.64 -3.33
C ILE A 98 -21.33 -6.55 -2.95
N SER A 99 -22.46 -6.56 -3.65
CA SER A 99 -23.67 -5.88 -3.21
C SER A 99 -24.16 -6.52 -1.92
N HIS A 100 -24.24 -5.71 -0.86
CA HIS A 100 -24.93 -6.06 0.39
C HIS A 100 -26.40 -6.36 0.09
N VAL A 101 -26.75 -7.64 0.03
CA VAL A 101 -28.12 -8.10 0.29
C VAL A 101 -28.06 -9.01 1.50
N VAL A 102 -28.66 -8.52 2.59
CA VAL A 102 -28.80 -9.21 3.86
C VAL A 102 -29.64 -10.47 3.63
N ASN A 103 -29.06 -11.65 3.86
CA ASN A 103 -29.80 -12.86 4.21
C ASN A 103 -28.88 -13.84 4.97
N ASP A 104 -29.35 -14.25 6.14
CA ASP A 104 -28.71 -15.11 7.13
C ASP A 104 -28.24 -16.46 6.55
N VAL A 105 -26.92 -16.64 6.42
CA VAL A 105 -26.18 -17.89 6.70
C VAL A 105 -24.74 -17.49 7.07
N CYS A 106 -24.39 -17.57 8.35
CA CYS A 106 -23.03 -17.49 8.93
C CYS A 106 -22.10 -16.39 8.37
N LEU A 107 -21.97 -15.28 9.10
CA LEU A 107 -20.90 -14.29 8.99
C LEU A 107 -19.52 -14.97 8.88
N GLN A 108 -19.01 -15.18 7.66
CA GLN A 108 -17.58 -15.42 7.47
C GLN A 108 -16.88 -14.10 7.73
N ASN A 109 -16.33 -13.97 8.93
CA ASN A 109 -15.56 -12.81 9.34
C ASN A 109 -14.29 -12.71 8.45
N PRO A 110 -14.12 -11.65 7.63
CA PRO A 110 -12.97 -11.53 6.74
C PRO A 110 -11.63 -11.48 7.49
N TYR A 111 -11.62 -11.06 8.76
CA TYR A 111 -10.44 -11.11 9.63
C TYR A 111 -10.14 -12.52 10.15
N ARG A 112 -11.16 -13.38 10.28
CA ARG A 112 -10.95 -14.82 10.50
C ARG A 112 -10.21 -15.37 9.30
N ASN A 113 -10.72 -15.18 8.08
CA ASN A 113 -10.05 -15.68 6.87
C ASN A 113 -8.64 -15.08 6.73
N LEU A 114 -8.44 -13.78 6.96
CA LEU A 114 -7.11 -13.17 6.91
C LEU A 114 -6.13 -13.81 7.90
N VAL A 115 -6.54 -14.07 9.13
CA VAL A 115 -5.68 -14.75 10.11
C VAL A 115 -5.48 -16.21 9.73
N MET A 116 -6.53 -16.91 9.30
CA MET A 116 -6.43 -18.32 8.91
C MET A 116 -5.55 -18.50 7.66
N ASP A 117 -5.72 -17.68 6.62
CA ASP A 117 -4.88 -17.62 5.40
C ASP A 117 -3.42 -17.26 5.75
N ALA A 118 -3.22 -16.27 6.63
CA ALA A 118 -1.88 -15.89 7.11
C ALA A 118 -1.22 -16.98 7.96
N MET A 119 -2.02 -17.79 8.65
CA MET A 119 -1.55 -18.90 9.49
C MET A 119 -1.49 -20.23 8.71
N GLY A 120 -1.98 -20.30 7.47
CA GLY A 120 -2.00 -21.53 6.66
C GLY A 120 -3.11 -22.52 7.03
N VAL A 121 -4.16 -22.06 7.73
CA VAL A 121 -5.25 -22.90 8.27
C VAL A 121 -6.44 -22.92 7.31
N GLY A 122 -6.47 -23.91 6.43
CA GLY A 122 -7.62 -24.20 5.57
C GLY A 122 -7.31 -25.37 4.64
N ASP A 123 -8.10 -26.45 4.72
CA ASP A 123 -8.16 -27.63 3.82
C ASP A 123 -6.87 -28.26 3.26
N ALA A 124 -5.68 -27.88 3.73
CA ALA A 124 -4.39 -28.30 3.18
C ALA A 124 -3.90 -29.68 3.67
N TYR A 125 -4.67 -30.35 4.53
CA TYR A 125 -4.32 -31.70 5.01
C TYR A 125 -4.98 -32.86 4.23
N TYR A 126 -5.71 -32.58 3.13
CA TYR A 126 -6.46 -33.62 2.39
C TYR A 126 -6.10 -33.81 0.90
N ASN A 127 -5.01 -33.23 0.39
CA ASN A 127 -4.56 -33.53 -0.97
C ASN A 127 -3.06 -33.81 -1.03
N ASP A 128 -2.67 -34.98 -0.49
CA ASP A 128 -1.53 -35.72 -1.02
C ASP A 128 -1.89 -36.15 -2.44
N ASN A 129 -1.42 -35.41 -3.45
CA ASN A 129 -1.07 -35.90 -4.79
C ASN A 129 -0.74 -34.72 -5.71
N VAL A 130 0.47 -34.18 -5.61
CA VAL A 130 1.12 -33.49 -6.74
C VAL A 130 2.59 -33.91 -6.79
N PHE A 131 2.92 -34.72 -7.79
CA PHE A 131 4.29 -35.12 -8.12
C PHE A 131 5.19 -33.90 -8.34
N SER A 132 6.38 -33.90 -7.71
CA SER A 132 7.56 -33.17 -8.16
C SER A 132 8.81 -34.04 -7.96
N PRO A 133 9.85 -33.90 -8.79
CA PRO A 133 10.89 -34.91 -8.95
C PRO A 133 11.91 -34.88 -7.81
N VAL A 134 12.24 -36.07 -7.30
CA VAL A 134 13.50 -36.50 -6.67
C VAL A 134 14.38 -35.39 -6.07
N VAL A 135 13.91 -34.75 -5.00
CA VAL A 135 14.76 -34.11 -3.99
C VAL A 135 14.34 -34.71 -2.66
N ALA A 136 15.31 -35.12 -1.83
CA ALA A 136 15.02 -35.64 -0.50
C ALA A 136 14.24 -34.56 0.28
N GLU A 137 13.01 -34.86 0.68
CA GLU A 137 12.19 -33.93 1.47
C GLU A 137 12.88 -33.69 2.82
N GLU A 138 13.15 -32.43 3.16
CA GLU A 138 13.72 -32.09 4.45
C GLU A 138 12.62 -31.95 5.50
N LEU A 139 12.94 -32.32 6.74
CA LEU A 139 12.05 -32.06 7.86
C LEU A 139 12.01 -30.55 8.17
N PRO A 140 10.87 -30.01 8.62
CA PRO A 140 10.81 -28.63 9.09
C PRO A 140 11.84 -28.38 10.19
N ASN A 141 12.59 -27.27 10.11
CA ASN A 141 13.47 -26.85 11.19
C ASN A 141 12.70 -26.63 12.50
N LEU A 142 13.45 -26.55 13.61
CA LEU A 142 12.90 -26.46 14.96
C LEU A 142 11.87 -25.34 15.14
N GLU A 143 12.11 -24.15 14.57
CA GLU A 143 11.17 -23.03 14.68
C GLU A 143 9.89 -23.27 13.87
N ALA A 144 10.02 -23.83 12.66
CA ALA A 144 8.87 -24.26 11.87
C ALA A 144 8.07 -25.37 12.58
N THR A 145 8.73 -26.38 13.15
CA THR A 145 8.09 -27.45 13.92
C THR A 145 7.31 -26.89 15.11
N LYS A 146 7.92 -25.99 15.90
CA LYS A 146 7.23 -25.32 17.03
C LYS A 146 6.00 -24.57 16.54
N PHE A 147 6.11 -23.84 15.43
CA PHE A 147 4.99 -23.11 14.86
C PHE A 147 3.86 -24.03 14.40
N PHE A 148 4.17 -25.12 13.67
CA PHE A 148 3.17 -26.08 13.22
C PHE A 148 2.49 -26.81 14.38
N GLN A 149 3.22 -27.14 15.45
CA GLN A 149 2.65 -27.73 16.67
C GLN A 149 1.69 -26.75 17.37
N LEU A 150 2.09 -25.48 17.50
CA LEU A 150 1.22 -24.44 18.05
C LEU A 150 -0.04 -24.26 17.22
N LEU A 151 0.08 -24.32 15.89
CA LEU A 151 -1.04 -24.20 14.98
C LEU A 151 -2.02 -25.36 15.15
N LYS A 152 -1.50 -26.60 15.15
CA LYS A 152 -2.29 -27.81 15.38
C LYS A 152 -3.02 -27.79 16.73
N ALA A 153 -2.36 -27.35 17.80
CA ALA A 153 -2.99 -27.21 19.11
C ALA A 153 -4.04 -26.09 19.13
N ALA A 154 -3.85 -25.02 18.36
CA ALA A 154 -4.81 -23.92 18.25
C ALA A 154 -6.03 -24.28 17.39
N GLU A 155 -5.87 -25.25 16.48
CA GLU A 155 -6.92 -25.83 15.64
C GLU A 155 -7.83 -26.83 16.37
N GLU A 156 -7.51 -27.19 17.63
CA GLU A 156 -8.38 -28.04 18.44
C GLU A 156 -9.81 -27.50 18.47
N PRO A 157 -10.81 -28.39 18.39
CA PRO A 157 -12.21 -28.01 18.42
C PRO A 157 -12.50 -27.29 19.74
N LEU A 158 -13.44 -26.35 19.70
CA LEU A 158 -13.72 -25.51 20.87
C LEU A 158 -14.25 -26.29 22.08
N TRP A 159 -14.84 -27.46 21.84
CA TRP A 159 -15.23 -28.50 22.79
C TRP A 159 -15.37 -29.81 21.99
N ASP A 160 -15.56 -30.96 22.63
CA ASP A 160 -15.67 -32.23 21.93
C ASP A 160 -16.88 -32.28 20.97
N GLY A 161 -16.67 -32.75 19.75
CA GLY A 161 -17.69 -32.74 18.69
C GLY A 161 -17.99 -31.36 18.06
N CYS A 162 -17.26 -30.28 18.40
CA CYS A 162 -17.43 -28.98 17.77
C CYS A 162 -16.84 -28.95 16.35
N THR A 163 -17.68 -29.06 15.32
CA THR A 163 -17.25 -29.05 13.91
C THR A 163 -17.19 -27.67 13.26
N LYS A 164 -17.79 -26.65 13.91
CA LYS A 164 -17.93 -25.30 13.31
C LYS A 164 -16.82 -24.33 13.69
N GLN A 165 -16.19 -24.53 14.85
CA GLN A 165 -15.24 -23.58 15.43
C GLN A 165 -14.09 -24.31 16.15
N SER A 166 -12.87 -23.87 15.89
CA SER A 166 -11.70 -24.17 16.73
C SER A 166 -11.49 -23.08 17.78
N LYS A 167 -10.66 -23.37 18.79
CA LYS A 167 -10.21 -22.38 19.78
C LYS A 167 -9.60 -21.14 19.13
N LEU A 168 -8.74 -21.33 18.12
CA LEU A 168 -8.16 -20.24 17.34
C LEU A 168 -9.20 -19.39 16.65
N SER A 169 -10.11 -20.03 15.91
CA SER A 169 -11.16 -19.34 15.16
C SER A 169 -12.06 -18.50 16.07
N ALA A 170 -12.43 -19.05 17.23
CA ALA A 170 -13.25 -18.35 18.21
C ALA A 170 -12.50 -17.16 18.82
N CYS A 171 -11.23 -17.34 19.21
CA CYS A 171 -10.42 -16.26 19.79
C CYS A 171 -10.21 -15.11 18.80
N VAL A 172 -9.94 -15.40 17.53
CA VAL A 172 -9.77 -14.38 16.48
C VAL A 172 -11.06 -13.59 16.26
N GLN A 173 -12.20 -14.29 16.18
CA GLN A 173 -13.50 -13.62 16.01
C GLN A 173 -13.84 -12.72 17.20
N LEU A 174 -13.60 -13.19 18.43
CA LEU A 174 -13.79 -12.39 19.64
C LEU A 174 -12.91 -11.13 19.63
N LEU A 175 -11.61 -11.27 19.36
CA LEU A 175 -10.70 -10.12 19.28
C LEU A 175 -11.11 -9.14 18.17
N ASN A 176 -11.61 -9.65 17.04
CA ASN A 176 -12.13 -8.80 15.97
C ASN A 176 -13.40 -8.05 16.40
N MET A 177 -14.34 -8.73 17.06
CA MET A 177 -15.55 -8.08 17.60
C MET A 177 -15.19 -7.01 18.61
N LYS A 178 -14.23 -7.29 19.51
CA LYS A 178 -13.71 -6.29 20.44
C LYS A 178 -13.18 -5.06 19.72
N SER A 179 -12.39 -5.24 18.67
CA SER A 179 -11.79 -4.15 17.92
C SER A 179 -12.83 -3.35 17.12
N THR A 180 -13.71 -4.04 16.40
CA THR A 180 -14.68 -3.43 15.48
C THR A 180 -15.81 -2.73 16.23
N LEU A 181 -16.26 -3.29 17.35
CA LEU A 181 -17.32 -2.72 18.18
C LEU A 181 -16.76 -1.84 19.32
N ASN A 182 -15.44 -1.65 19.37
CA ASN A 182 -14.75 -0.88 20.42
C ASN A 182 -15.14 -1.31 21.85
N LEU A 183 -15.29 -2.61 22.08
CA LEU A 183 -15.72 -3.13 23.38
C LEU A 183 -14.67 -2.81 24.45
N THR A 184 -15.11 -2.38 25.63
CA THR A 184 -14.24 -2.23 26.80
C THR A 184 -13.68 -3.59 27.23
N GLN A 185 -12.60 -3.61 28.01
CA GLN A 185 -12.08 -4.89 28.56
C GLN A 185 -13.11 -5.57 29.45
N THR A 186 -13.83 -4.81 30.26
CA THR A 186 -14.90 -5.32 31.13
C THR A 186 -16.04 -5.93 30.32
N ALA A 187 -16.49 -5.25 29.25
CA ALA A 187 -17.54 -5.77 28.39
C ALA A 187 -17.10 -7.06 27.68
N PHE A 188 -15.86 -7.11 27.19
CA PHE A 188 -15.31 -8.30 26.57
C PHE A 188 -15.25 -9.50 27.52
N ASN A 189 -14.76 -9.29 28.75
CA ASN A 189 -14.68 -10.35 29.75
C ASN A 189 -16.09 -10.87 30.12
N LYS A 190 -17.03 -9.97 30.42
CA LYS A 190 -18.41 -10.35 30.71
C LYS A 190 -19.08 -11.09 29.55
N PHE A 191 -18.78 -10.69 28.31
CA PHE A 191 -19.28 -11.37 27.12
C PHE A 191 -18.72 -12.80 27.00
N ILE A 192 -17.43 -12.99 27.29
CA ILE A 192 -16.83 -14.33 27.36
C ILE A 192 -17.51 -15.17 28.45
N ASP A 193 -17.66 -14.64 29.66
CA ASP A 193 -18.28 -15.37 30.78
C ASP A 193 -19.70 -15.83 30.42
N PHE A 194 -20.49 -14.93 29.82
CA PHE A 194 -21.81 -15.27 29.30
C PHE A 194 -21.74 -16.33 28.19
N THR A 195 -20.84 -16.18 27.23
CA THR A 195 -20.73 -17.13 26.12
C THR A 195 -20.35 -18.52 26.62
N LYS A 196 -19.41 -18.62 27.58
CA LYS A 196 -19.04 -19.87 28.25
C LYS A 196 -20.21 -20.52 28.97
N SER A 197 -21.08 -19.73 29.62
CA SER A 197 -22.27 -20.26 30.31
C SER A 197 -23.29 -20.92 29.36
N CYS A 198 -23.22 -20.62 28.07
CA CYS A 198 -24.05 -21.23 27.03
C CYS A 198 -23.37 -22.42 26.32
N MET A 199 -22.12 -22.74 26.66
CA MET A 199 -21.34 -23.83 26.06
C MET A 199 -21.35 -25.09 26.93
N PRO A 200 -21.00 -26.25 26.36
CA PRO A 200 -20.74 -27.46 27.14
C PRO A 200 -19.64 -27.28 28.19
N ASN A 201 -19.63 -28.13 29.22
CA ASN A 201 -18.69 -28.03 30.36
C ASN A 201 -17.22 -28.26 29.97
N ASP A 202 -16.96 -28.93 28.86
CA ASP A 202 -15.64 -29.24 28.30
C ASP A 202 -15.12 -28.17 27.32
N GLU A 203 -15.69 -26.95 27.36
CA GLU A 203 -15.26 -25.85 26.52
C GLU A 203 -13.81 -25.40 26.76
N ASN A 204 -13.12 -25.04 25.68
CA ASN A 204 -11.71 -24.67 25.65
C ASN A 204 -11.50 -23.20 25.23
N LEU A 205 -12.49 -22.34 25.40
CA LEU A 205 -12.41 -20.91 25.11
C LEU A 205 -11.53 -20.18 26.12
N VAL A 206 -10.90 -19.11 25.65
CA VAL A 206 -10.13 -18.18 26.50
C VAL A 206 -11.01 -17.52 27.56
N SER A 207 -10.50 -17.32 28.77
CA SER A 207 -11.29 -16.86 29.91
C SER A 207 -11.48 -15.33 29.99
N ASN A 208 -10.60 -14.56 29.37
CA ASN A 208 -10.68 -13.09 29.38
C ASN A 208 -9.80 -12.50 28.27
N PHE A 209 -9.80 -11.16 28.16
CA PHE A 209 -8.99 -10.45 27.16
C PHE A 209 -7.49 -10.69 27.29
N TYR A 210 -6.97 -10.81 28.52
CA TYR A 210 -5.55 -11.06 28.73
C TYR A 210 -5.17 -12.45 28.21
N ASP A 211 -5.95 -13.47 28.54
CA ASP A 211 -5.72 -14.84 28.08
C ASP A 211 -5.87 -14.96 26.56
N ALA A 212 -6.84 -14.27 25.96
CA ALA A 212 -6.96 -14.15 24.51
C ALA A 212 -5.67 -13.60 23.88
N LYS A 213 -5.13 -12.50 24.41
CA LYS A 213 -3.87 -11.93 23.91
C LYS A 213 -2.67 -12.83 24.16
N LYS A 214 -2.62 -13.51 25.30
CA LYS A 214 -1.55 -14.44 25.65
C LYS A 214 -1.55 -15.65 24.71
N PHE A 215 -2.73 -16.19 24.41
CA PHE A 215 -2.93 -17.28 23.46
C PHE A 215 -2.50 -16.90 22.03
N MET A 216 -2.81 -15.68 21.57
CA MET A 216 -2.42 -15.24 20.23
C MET A 216 -0.94 -14.81 20.10
N ARG A 217 -0.21 -14.66 21.22
CA ARG A 217 1.17 -14.13 21.21
C ARG A 217 2.18 -15.09 20.54
N PRO A 218 2.18 -16.41 20.80
CA PRO A 218 3.05 -17.37 20.12
C PRO A 218 2.81 -17.43 18.61
N LEU A 219 1.58 -17.16 18.17
CA LEU A 219 1.23 -17.01 16.75
C LEU A 219 1.76 -15.70 16.15
N GLY A 220 2.71 -15.02 16.82
CA GLY A 220 3.32 -13.71 16.53
C GLY A 220 2.38 -12.61 16.04
N LEU A 221 1.18 -12.57 16.61
CA LEU A 221 0.37 -11.36 16.66
C LEU A 221 0.78 -10.45 17.84
N GLY A 222 1.88 -10.78 18.51
CA GLY A 222 2.51 -9.98 19.55
C GLY A 222 3.35 -8.83 19.02
N TYR A 223 3.84 -8.00 19.95
CA TYR A 223 4.80 -6.94 19.66
C TYR A 223 5.73 -6.76 20.87
N GLU A 224 6.90 -6.24 20.60
CA GLU A 224 7.89 -5.82 21.59
C GLU A 224 7.65 -4.36 21.98
N LYS A 225 7.98 -4.04 23.23
CA LYS A 225 7.85 -2.70 23.76
C LYS A 225 9.23 -2.19 24.13
N TYR A 226 9.61 -1.07 23.52
CA TYR A 226 10.82 -0.36 23.88
C TYR A 226 10.45 0.97 24.49
N ASP A 227 10.99 1.25 25.67
CA ASP A 227 10.73 2.52 26.34
C ASP A 227 11.48 3.62 25.60
N VAL A 228 10.88 4.80 25.53
CA VAL A 228 11.41 5.95 24.79
C VAL A 228 11.58 7.11 25.74
N CYS A 229 12.67 7.86 25.60
CA CYS A 229 12.81 9.15 26.27
C CYS A 229 11.59 10.06 25.96
N PRO A 230 11.03 10.78 26.96
CA PRO A 230 9.90 11.70 26.75
C PRO A 230 10.14 12.74 25.64
N ASN A 231 11.40 13.16 25.50
CA ASN A 231 11.87 14.14 24.51
C ASN A 231 12.38 13.49 23.20
N TYR A 232 12.17 12.18 23.02
CA TYR A 232 12.60 11.40 21.85
C TYR A 232 14.12 11.40 21.61
N CYS A 233 14.94 11.68 22.62
CA CYS A 233 16.39 11.79 22.44
C CYS A 233 17.10 10.43 22.41
N MET A 234 16.48 9.37 22.94
CA MET A 234 17.01 8.01 22.88
C MET A 234 15.91 6.97 23.05
N LEU A 235 16.24 5.75 22.63
CA LEU A 235 15.47 4.53 22.85
C LEU A 235 16.19 3.69 23.91
N TYR A 236 15.48 3.20 24.93
CA TYR A 236 16.03 2.29 25.93
C TYR A 236 16.07 0.87 25.34
N TYR A 237 17.07 0.62 24.48
CA TYR A 237 17.20 -0.57 23.65
C TYR A 237 18.67 -1.02 23.57
N GLY A 238 18.92 -2.32 23.42
CA GLY A 238 20.27 -2.89 23.37
C GLY A 238 21.04 -2.59 24.64
N VAL A 239 22.22 -1.98 24.50
CA VAL A 239 23.10 -1.61 25.63
C VAL A 239 22.46 -0.60 26.59
N ASP A 240 21.47 0.16 26.13
CA ASP A 240 20.79 1.20 26.92
C ASP A 240 19.52 0.70 27.62
N ALA A 241 19.17 -0.59 27.48
CA ALA A 241 17.91 -1.15 27.96
C ALA A 241 17.71 -1.01 29.48
N MET A 242 18.79 -0.99 30.26
CA MET A 242 18.77 -0.89 31.72
C MET A 242 18.88 0.56 32.25
N LYS A 243 19.04 1.55 31.38
CA LYS A 243 19.12 2.95 31.80
C LYS A 243 17.78 3.45 32.33
N ILE A 244 17.87 4.34 33.33
CA ILE A 244 16.72 4.96 34.01
C ILE A 244 16.53 6.43 33.63
N ASN A 245 17.59 7.08 33.17
CA ASN A 245 17.60 8.48 32.75
C ASN A 245 18.16 8.60 31.34
N CYS A 246 17.74 9.63 30.63
CA CYS A 246 18.22 9.90 29.28
C CYS A 246 19.60 10.56 29.30
N ASP A 247 20.56 9.99 28.57
CA ASP A 247 21.94 10.54 28.50
C ASP A 247 22.01 11.93 27.86
N PHE A 248 21.05 12.27 27.00
CA PHE A 248 21.08 13.51 26.21
C PHE A 248 20.31 14.67 26.86
N CYS A 249 19.22 14.39 27.59
CA CYS A 249 18.38 15.45 28.18
C CYS A 249 18.12 15.27 29.68
N GLY A 250 18.72 14.26 30.32
CA GLY A 250 18.58 13.98 31.75
C GLY A 250 17.19 13.50 32.21
N SER A 251 16.17 13.57 31.34
CA SER A 251 14.80 13.22 31.68
C SER A 251 14.66 11.76 32.10
N SER A 252 13.85 11.52 33.13
CA SER A 252 13.52 10.18 33.60
C SER A 252 12.81 9.36 32.50
N ARG A 253 13.11 8.06 32.45
CA ARG A 253 12.37 7.06 31.66
C ARG A 253 10.92 6.91 32.11
N TYR A 254 10.67 7.09 33.41
CA TYR A 254 9.42 6.74 34.06
C TYR A 254 8.61 7.97 34.45
N LYS A 255 7.28 7.83 34.42
CA LYS A 255 6.36 8.84 34.92
C LYS A 255 6.57 9.07 36.43
N PRO A 256 6.38 10.31 36.93
CA PRO A 256 6.38 10.58 38.36
C PRO A 256 5.35 9.69 39.06
N LYS A 257 5.76 9.09 40.19
CA LYS A 257 4.93 8.15 40.93
C LYS A 257 4.39 8.83 42.19
N ASN A 258 3.08 8.73 42.42
CA ASN A 258 2.50 9.17 43.69
C ASN A 258 2.98 8.23 44.81
N PRO A 259 3.38 8.76 45.99
CA PRO A 259 3.92 7.96 47.10
C PRO A 259 3.01 6.81 47.54
N THR A 260 1.69 6.99 47.39
CA THR A 260 0.65 6.04 47.80
C THR A 260 0.37 4.93 46.78
N SER A 261 0.96 4.99 45.57
CA SER A 261 0.68 4.01 44.52
C SER A 261 1.55 2.74 44.67
N LYS A 262 0.93 1.59 44.93
CA LYS A 262 1.57 0.28 44.83
C LYS A 262 1.61 -0.15 43.35
N GLY A 263 2.79 -0.47 42.80
CA GLY A 263 2.96 -0.88 41.40
C GLY A 263 4.35 -0.60 40.82
N SER A 264 4.68 -1.25 39.71
CA SER A 264 5.96 -1.06 38.99
C SER A 264 6.04 0.31 38.32
N ASN A 265 7.26 0.82 38.14
CA ASN A 265 7.49 2.06 37.39
C ASN A 265 6.93 1.94 35.96
N LYS A 266 6.21 2.96 35.50
CA LYS A 266 5.60 3.00 34.17
C LYS A 266 6.37 3.96 33.29
N ALA A 267 6.86 3.47 32.16
CA ALA A 267 7.53 4.30 31.17
C ALA A 267 6.60 5.39 30.66
N GLU A 268 7.15 6.58 30.42
CA GLU A 268 6.35 7.70 29.93
C GLU A 268 5.88 7.50 28.50
N LYS A 269 6.78 7.00 27.64
CA LYS A 269 6.52 6.71 26.23
C LYS A 269 7.07 5.34 25.86
N GLN A 270 6.38 4.67 24.94
CA GLN A 270 6.77 3.34 24.46
C GLN A 270 6.61 3.25 22.95
N LEU A 271 7.67 2.80 22.28
CA LEU A 271 7.65 2.32 20.91
C LEU A 271 7.07 0.90 20.91
N ARG A 272 6.15 0.62 19.98
CA ARG A 272 5.71 -0.76 19.72
C ARG A 272 6.41 -1.25 18.47
N TYR A 273 7.19 -2.30 18.61
CA TYR A 273 7.95 -2.92 17.53
C TYR A 273 7.37 -4.28 17.18
N PHE A 274 7.16 -4.55 15.90
CA PHE A 274 6.68 -5.83 15.39
C PHE A 274 7.84 -6.46 14.62
N PRO A 275 8.51 -7.50 15.14
CA PRO A 275 9.67 -8.11 14.48
C PRO A 275 9.35 -8.60 13.06
N LEU A 276 10.24 -8.33 12.11
CA LEU A 276 10.07 -8.72 10.71
C LEU A 276 10.33 -10.21 10.48
N THR A 277 11.41 -10.74 11.05
CA THR A 277 11.92 -12.09 10.85
C THR A 277 10.83 -13.17 10.98
N PRO A 278 10.10 -13.27 12.12
CA PRO A 278 9.07 -14.29 12.27
C PRO A 278 7.87 -14.11 11.33
N ARG A 279 7.65 -12.89 10.81
CA ARG A 279 6.57 -12.62 9.85
C ARG A 279 6.98 -12.99 8.43
N LEU A 280 8.25 -12.82 8.08
CA LEU A 280 8.80 -13.28 6.80
C LEU A 280 8.86 -14.81 6.73
N GLN A 281 9.33 -15.47 7.78
CA GLN A 281 9.34 -16.93 7.88
C GLN A 281 7.94 -17.53 7.68
N ARG A 282 6.91 -16.87 8.23
CA ARG A 282 5.52 -17.30 8.06
C ARG A 282 5.01 -17.30 6.63
N LEU A 283 5.50 -16.39 5.78
CA LEU A 283 5.13 -16.40 4.37
C LEU A 283 5.61 -17.68 3.67
N PHE A 284 6.70 -18.29 4.15
CA PHE A 284 7.22 -19.57 3.66
C PHE A 284 6.61 -20.80 4.35
N MET A 285 6.08 -20.64 5.56
CA MET A 285 5.37 -21.71 6.27
C MET A 285 3.91 -21.90 5.82
N SER A 286 3.35 -20.94 5.08
CA SER A 286 1.99 -21.04 4.54
C SER A 286 2.01 -21.57 3.10
N PRO A 287 1.32 -22.69 2.79
CA PRO A 287 1.30 -23.26 1.45
C PRO A 287 0.66 -22.30 0.42
N TYR A 288 -0.18 -21.38 0.88
CA TYR A 288 -0.83 -20.36 0.04
C TYR A 288 0.10 -19.24 -0.43
N HIS A 289 1.20 -19.00 0.31
CA HIS A 289 2.08 -17.86 0.09
C HIS A 289 3.48 -18.28 -0.34
N ALA A 290 3.97 -19.44 0.12
CA ALA A 290 5.34 -19.89 -0.10
C ALA A 290 5.73 -19.92 -1.58
N LYS A 291 4.85 -20.46 -2.44
CA LYS A 291 5.06 -20.44 -3.89
C LYS A 291 5.22 -19.02 -4.44
N ASP A 292 4.35 -18.11 -4.02
CA ASP A 292 4.31 -16.73 -4.50
C ASP A 292 5.50 -15.90 -4.03
N MET A 293 6.20 -16.30 -2.97
CA MET A 293 7.42 -15.64 -2.49
C MET A 293 8.60 -15.71 -3.47
N THR A 294 8.48 -16.50 -4.54
CA THR A 294 9.45 -16.56 -5.64
C THR A 294 8.88 -16.02 -6.96
N TRP A 295 7.65 -15.51 -6.97
CA TRP A 295 6.96 -15.09 -8.18
C TRP A 295 7.72 -14.01 -8.97
N HIS A 296 8.28 -13.03 -8.26
CA HIS A 296 9.05 -11.94 -8.87
C HIS A 296 10.24 -12.38 -9.75
N HIS A 297 10.71 -13.62 -9.59
CA HIS A 297 11.83 -14.19 -10.34
C HIS A 297 11.37 -14.92 -11.60
N PHE A 298 10.20 -15.57 -11.55
CA PHE A 298 9.69 -16.42 -12.63
C PHE A 298 8.63 -15.74 -13.52
N HIS A 299 8.11 -14.60 -13.09
CA HIS A 299 7.16 -13.84 -13.91
C HIS A 299 7.83 -13.29 -15.17
N THR A 300 7.05 -13.16 -16.23
CA THR A 300 7.46 -12.57 -17.50
C THR A 300 6.66 -11.29 -17.73
N SER A 301 7.32 -10.29 -18.28
CA SER A 301 6.74 -9.02 -18.68
C SER A 301 6.97 -8.79 -20.16
N ASP A 302 6.00 -8.17 -20.84
CA ASP A 302 6.17 -7.79 -22.24
C ASP A 302 7.27 -6.72 -22.38
N ASN A 303 7.99 -6.75 -23.49
CA ASN A 303 9.07 -5.81 -23.75
C ASN A 303 8.59 -4.35 -23.63
N GLY A 304 9.20 -3.61 -22.70
CA GLY A 304 8.91 -2.19 -22.47
C GLY A 304 7.77 -1.90 -21.49
N VAL A 305 7.10 -2.93 -20.94
CA VAL A 305 6.04 -2.76 -19.93
C VAL A 305 6.54 -3.25 -18.58
N MET A 306 6.65 -2.33 -17.62
CA MET A 306 6.93 -2.71 -16.22
C MET A 306 5.63 -3.10 -15.53
N VAL A 307 5.51 -4.36 -15.11
CA VAL A 307 4.36 -4.88 -14.37
C VAL A 307 4.70 -5.21 -12.92
N HIS A 308 5.97 -5.15 -12.54
CA HIS A 308 6.41 -5.37 -11.18
C HIS A 308 7.71 -4.60 -10.89
N PRO A 309 8.02 -4.18 -9.64
CA PRO A 309 9.29 -3.53 -9.33
C PRO A 309 10.54 -4.32 -9.76
N SER A 310 10.44 -5.64 -9.90
CA SER A 310 11.54 -6.48 -10.41
C SER A 310 11.88 -6.28 -11.89
N ASP A 311 10.97 -5.69 -12.67
CA ASP A 311 11.25 -5.28 -14.06
C ASP A 311 12.13 -4.02 -14.12
N GLY A 312 12.14 -3.24 -13.03
CA GLY A 312 12.83 -1.96 -12.96
C GLY A 312 14.35 -2.08 -12.87
N GLU A 313 15.06 -1.10 -13.42
CA GLU A 313 16.52 -1.10 -13.49
C GLU A 313 17.19 -1.10 -12.10
N ALA A 314 16.58 -0.45 -11.11
CA ALA A 314 17.10 -0.44 -9.75
C ALA A 314 17.13 -1.83 -9.10
N TRP A 315 16.16 -2.69 -9.41
CA TRP A 315 16.14 -4.07 -8.94
C TRP A 315 17.14 -4.95 -9.67
N LYS A 316 17.21 -4.80 -11.00
CA LYS A 316 18.17 -5.51 -11.85
C LYS A 316 19.61 -5.19 -11.46
N GLU A 317 19.92 -3.91 -11.23
CA GLU A 317 21.22 -3.47 -10.74
C GLU A 317 21.54 -4.05 -9.37
N PHE A 318 20.60 -4.02 -8.43
CA PHE A 318 20.79 -4.65 -7.12
C PHE A 318 21.14 -6.13 -7.23
N ASN A 319 20.47 -6.87 -8.12
CA ASN A 319 20.78 -8.27 -8.36
C ASN A 319 22.17 -8.49 -8.98
N ARG A 320 22.59 -7.62 -9.92
CA ARG A 320 23.93 -7.69 -10.52
C ARG A 320 25.04 -7.43 -9.51
N VAL A 321 24.84 -6.47 -8.61
CA VAL A 321 25.82 -6.13 -7.57
C VAL A 321 25.88 -7.21 -6.49
N HIS A 322 24.72 -7.77 -6.09
CA HIS A 322 24.60 -8.72 -4.99
C HIS A 322 24.22 -10.12 -5.45
N LEU A 323 25.05 -10.73 -6.30
CA LEU A 323 24.79 -12.05 -6.90
C LEU A 323 24.50 -13.13 -5.85
N SER A 324 25.24 -13.16 -4.75
CA SER A 324 25.04 -14.14 -3.66
C SER A 324 23.71 -13.99 -2.93
N PHE A 325 23.13 -12.79 -2.93
CA PHE A 325 21.79 -12.56 -2.41
C PHE A 325 20.75 -12.91 -3.47
N ALA A 326 20.98 -12.52 -4.73
CA ALA A 326 20.02 -12.71 -5.81
C ALA A 326 19.91 -14.15 -6.32
N SER A 327 20.94 -14.98 -6.10
CA SER A 327 20.99 -16.38 -6.53
C SER A 327 19.89 -17.23 -5.92
N ASP A 328 19.47 -16.91 -4.69
CA ASP A 328 18.28 -17.54 -4.09
C ASP A 328 17.05 -16.65 -4.29
N PRO A 329 16.07 -17.04 -5.12
CA PRO A 329 14.86 -16.25 -5.36
C PRO A 329 13.96 -16.17 -4.11
N ARG A 330 14.22 -16.93 -3.06
CA ARG A 330 13.47 -16.83 -1.80
C ARG A 330 13.96 -15.67 -0.92
N ASN A 331 15.14 -15.11 -1.19
CA ASN A 331 15.61 -13.93 -0.48
C ASN A 331 14.69 -12.72 -0.71
N VAL A 332 14.37 -12.02 0.38
CA VAL A 332 13.25 -11.09 0.42
C VAL A 332 13.68 -9.66 0.15
N ARG A 333 12.99 -8.98 -0.76
CA ARG A 333 13.18 -7.55 -1.05
C ARG A 333 12.02 -6.75 -0.50
N LEU A 334 12.37 -5.72 0.27
CA LEU A 334 11.44 -4.95 1.10
C LEU A 334 11.36 -3.50 0.63
N GLY A 335 10.17 -2.90 0.74
CA GLY A 335 9.96 -1.45 0.64
C GLY A 335 9.50 -0.89 1.97
N LEU A 336 9.89 0.34 2.31
CA LEU A 336 9.47 0.99 3.56
C LEU A 336 8.70 2.27 3.26
N CYS A 337 7.58 2.49 3.95
CA CYS A 337 6.89 3.77 3.95
C CYS A 337 6.50 4.18 5.37
N THR A 338 6.38 5.48 5.59
CA THR A 338 5.94 6.05 6.87
C THR A 338 5.31 7.41 6.63
N ASP A 339 4.28 7.70 7.41
CA ASP A 339 3.61 9.00 7.43
C ASP A 339 2.99 9.25 8.82
N GLY A 340 2.70 10.50 9.13
CA GLY A 340 2.01 10.89 10.35
C GLY A 340 0.49 10.71 10.21
N PHE A 341 -0.15 10.10 11.21
CA PHE A 341 -1.61 10.05 11.28
C PHE A 341 -2.13 10.51 12.64
N CYS A 342 -3.34 11.05 12.64
CA CYS A 342 -4.04 11.48 13.85
C CYS A 342 -5.10 10.43 14.22
N PRO A 343 -4.89 9.59 15.25
CA PRO A 343 -5.86 8.58 15.68
C PRO A 343 -7.13 9.16 16.33
N PHE A 344 -7.08 10.41 16.78
CA PHE A 344 -8.22 11.09 17.40
C PHE A 344 -8.73 12.12 16.38
N ASP A 345 -9.98 11.99 15.94
CA ASP A 345 -10.57 12.92 14.98
C ASP A 345 -10.36 14.39 15.40
N MET A 346 -10.24 15.27 14.40
CA MET A 346 -9.84 16.69 14.44
C MET A 346 -10.47 17.53 15.59
N SER A 347 -10.05 17.29 16.82
CA SER A 347 -10.21 18.18 17.96
C SER A 347 -8.91 18.96 18.13
N SER A 348 -9.02 20.17 18.71
CA SER A 348 -8.04 21.28 18.65
C SER A 348 -6.58 21.00 19.02
N ASN A 349 -6.23 19.82 19.52
CA ASN A 349 -4.85 19.43 19.83
C ASN A 349 -4.24 18.57 18.71
N THR A 350 -3.19 19.07 18.06
CA THR A 350 -2.44 18.30 17.07
C THR A 350 -1.79 17.07 17.71
N TYR A 351 -2.33 15.88 17.42
CA TYR A 351 -1.77 14.61 17.87
C TYR A 351 -1.34 13.79 16.64
N SER A 352 -0.05 13.48 16.52
CA SER A 352 0.48 12.71 15.40
C SER A 352 1.21 11.47 15.92
N CYS A 353 0.73 10.28 15.54
CA CYS A 353 1.45 9.02 15.63
C CYS A 353 2.03 8.66 14.27
N TRP A 354 3.09 7.86 14.26
CA TRP A 354 3.81 7.51 13.03
C TRP A 354 3.95 5.99 12.89
N PRO A 355 3.12 5.33 12.05
CA PRO A 355 3.36 3.97 11.64
C PRO A 355 4.54 3.90 10.66
N VAL A 356 5.33 2.85 10.78
CA VAL A 356 6.26 2.44 9.71
C VAL A 356 5.76 1.11 9.16
N ILE A 357 5.50 1.10 7.87
CA ILE A 357 4.99 -0.04 7.12
C ILE A 357 6.09 -0.56 6.22
N VAL A 358 6.24 -1.87 6.19
CA VAL A 358 7.17 -2.58 5.32
C VAL A 358 6.37 -3.46 4.37
N THR A 359 6.65 -3.37 3.08
CA THR A 359 5.99 -4.14 2.02
C THR A 359 6.94 -5.20 1.47
N VAL A 360 6.44 -6.41 1.28
CA VAL A 360 7.19 -7.54 0.71
C VAL A 360 7.01 -7.57 -0.80
N TYR A 361 8.05 -7.19 -1.57
CA TYR A 361 7.99 -7.14 -3.04
C TYR A 361 8.26 -8.48 -3.71
N ASN A 362 8.48 -9.56 -2.96
CA ASN A 362 8.62 -10.87 -3.56
C ASN A 362 7.32 -11.40 -4.17
N LEU A 363 6.19 -10.95 -3.61
CA LEU A 363 4.84 -11.37 -3.94
C LEU A 363 4.32 -10.68 -5.21
N PRO A 364 3.38 -11.29 -5.94
CA PRO A 364 2.71 -10.65 -7.07
C PRO A 364 2.03 -9.33 -6.70
N LEU A 365 1.88 -8.40 -7.65
CA LEU A 365 1.32 -7.07 -7.42
C LEU A 365 -0.06 -7.07 -6.74
N TRP A 366 -0.94 -7.98 -7.17
CA TRP A 366 -2.30 -8.08 -6.61
C TRP A 366 -2.32 -8.62 -5.16
N LYS A 367 -1.17 -9.11 -4.66
CA LYS A 367 -0.98 -9.49 -3.25
C LYS A 367 -0.14 -8.46 -2.50
N CYS A 368 1.03 -8.06 -3.01
CA CYS A 368 2.03 -7.30 -2.25
C CYS A 368 1.50 -5.96 -1.72
N MET A 369 0.57 -5.30 -2.43
CA MET A 369 -0.02 -4.02 -2.02
C MET A 369 -1.30 -4.16 -1.19
N THR A 370 -1.68 -5.37 -0.81
CA THR A 370 -2.89 -5.62 -0.01
C THR A 370 -2.59 -5.64 1.50
N ARG A 371 -3.62 -5.36 2.31
CA ARG A 371 -3.49 -5.21 3.77
C ARG A 371 -2.77 -6.38 4.49
N PRO A 372 -2.98 -7.67 4.13
CA PRO A 372 -2.30 -8.79 4.79
C PRO A 372 -0.77 -8.78 4.63
N PHE A 373 -0.26 -8.22 3.53
CA PHE A 373 1.17 -8.26 3.18
C PHE A 373 1.89 -6.91 3.37
N MET A 374 1.15 -5.89 3.83
CA MET A 374 1.71 -4.63 4.33
C MET A 374 1.97 -4.72 5.83
N PHE A 375 3.22 -4.96 6.19
CA PHE A 375 3.64 -5.20 7.56
C PHE A 375 3.77 -3.89 8.33
N LEU A 376 2.80 -3.61 9.21
CA LEU A 376 2.98 -2.62 10.27
C LEU A 376 4.14 -3.08 11.16
N THR A 377 5.30 -2.45 11.03
CA THR A 377 6.55 -2.91 11.65
C THR A 377 6.88 -2.13 12.91
N MET A 378 6.40 -0.90 13.01
CA MET A 378 6.43 -0.17 14.28
C MET A 378 5.35 0.90 14.34
N MET A 379 4.99 1.25 15.57
CA MET A 379 4.12 2.37 15.89
C MET A 379 4.86 3.32 16.83
N ILE A 380 5.30 4.46 16.28
CA ILE A 380 6.00 5.50 17.02
C ILE A 380 4.97 6.34 17.79
N PRO A 381 5.18 6.56 19.11
CA PRO A 381 4.20 7.23 19.95
C PRO A 381 4.15 8.73 19.67
N GLY A 382 2.93 9.28 19.63
CA GLY A 382 2.68 10.72 19.58
C GLY A 382 2.96 11.47 20.90
N PRO A 383 2.53 12.73 21.02
CA PRO A 383 1.71 13.49 20.07
C PRO A 383 2.50 14.23 18.98
N LYS A 384 3.83 14.27 19.05
CA LYS A 384 4.67 15.11 18.19
C LYS A 384 5.24 14.33 17.03
N ASN A 385 5.41 15.00 15.89
CA ASN A 385 6.17 14.48 14.75
C ASN A 385 7.62 14.17 15.19
N PRO A 386 8.17 12.98 14.87
CA PRO A 386 9.54 12.61 15.25
C PRO A 386 10.60 13.49 14.56
N GLY A 387 10.33 14.04 13.38
CA GLY A 387 11.21 14.94 12.66
C GLY A 387 12.59 14.31 12.41
N LYS A 388 13.66 15.04 12.73
CA LYS A 388 15.04 14.54 12.61
C LYS A 388 15.30 13.29 13.47
N LYS A 389 14.53 13.11 14.57
CA LYS A 389 14.69 12.02 15.55
C LYS A 389 14.07 10.70 15.11
N LEU A 390 13.51 10.61 13.89
CA LEU A 390 12.95 9.38 13.33
C LEU A 390 13.91 8.19 13.42
N ASP A 391 15.20 8.43 13.19
CA ASP A 391 16.24 7.38 13.16
C ASP A 391 16.41 6.65 14.48
N ILE A 392 16.17 7.32 15.60
CA ILE A 392 16.22 6.72 16.95
C ILE A 392 15.20 5.58 17.07
N PHE A 393 14.03 5.75 16.45
CA PHE A 393 12.97 4.75 16.47
C PHE A 393 13.21 3.62 15.46
N LEU A 394 13.92 3.91 14.36
CA LEU A 394 14.24 2.92 13.35
C LEU A 394 15.35 1.94 13.79
N ARG A 395 16.05 2.21 14.90
CA ARG A 395 17.18 1.40 15.38
C ARG A 395 16.89 -0.11 15.45
N PRO A 396 15.82 -0.60 16.10
CA PRO A 396 15.55 -2.04 16.16
C PRO A 396 15.33 -2.67 14.78
N LEU A 397 14.71 -1.93 13.86
CA LEU A 397 14.51 -2.38 12.48
C LEU A 397 15.82 -2.49 11.71
N ILE A 398 16.70 -1.50 11.84
CA ILE A 398 18.00 -1.51 11.16
C ILE A 398 18.86 -2.65 11.69
N ASP A 399 18.86 -2.89 13.00
CA ASP A 399 19.62 -4.00 13.59
C ASP A 399 19.08 -5.37 13.13
N GLU A 400 17.75 -5.53 13.05
CA GLU A 400 17.14 -6.74 12.48
C GLU A 400 17.47 -6.93 10.99
N LEU A 401 17.43 -5.86 10.18
CA LEU A 401 17.78 -5.92 8.76
C LEU A 401 19.27 -6.23 8.55
N LYS A 402 20.17 -5.73 9.40
CA LYS A 402 21.61 -6.07 9.34
C LYS A 402 21.84 -7.56 9.60
N ASN A 403 21.13 -8.14 10.57
CA ASN A 403 21.19 -9.58 10.86
C ASN A 403 20.62 -10.40 9.69
N LEU A 404 19.44 -10.03 9.17
CA LEU A 404 18.82 -10.69 8.01
C LEU A 404 19.71 -10.61 6.76
N TRP A 405 20.46 -9.54 6.57
CA TRP A 405 21.37 -9.41 5.43
C TRP A 405 22.65 -10.26 5.58
N SER A 406 23.30 -10.17 6.74
CA SER A 406 24.65 -10.71 6.96
C SER A 406 24.66 -12.19 7.31
N VAL A 407 23.78 -12.61 8.21
CA VAL A 407 23.66 -13.99 8.69
C VAL A 407 22.47 -14.68 8.04
N GLY A 408 21.35 -13.98 7.93
CA GLY A 408 20.06 -14.57 7.58
C GLY A 408 19.45 -15.38 8.73
N VAL A 409 18.37 -16.09 8.47
CA VAL A 409 17.72 -17.00 9.42
C VAL A 409 17.32 -18.30 8.73
N GLU A 410 17.53 -19.43 9.38
CA GLU A 410 17.04 -20.72 8.88
C GLU A 410 15.51 -20.70 8.78
N THR A 411 14.98 -21.06 7.62
CA THR A 411 13.55 -20.98 7.30
C THR A 411 13.15 -22.20 6.51
N TYR A 412 11.96 -22.73 6.80
CA TYR A 412 11.40 -23.86 6.06
C TYR A 412 10.44 -23.35 5.00
N ASP A 413 10.69 -23.71 3.75
CA ASP A 413 9.78 -23.47 2.62
C ASP A 413 8.84 -24.66 2.49
N VAL A 414 7.58 -24.50 2.90
CA VAL A 414 6.59 -25.59 2.84
C VAL A 414 6.22 -25.99 1.42
N TYR A 415 6.38 -25.10 0.44
CA TYR A 415 6.08 -25.40 -0.96
C TYR A 415 7.16 -26.30 -1.58
N ARG A 416 8.42 -26.03 -1.24
CA ARG A 416 9.57 -26.80 -1.74
C ARG A 416 10.01 -27.93 -0.81
N LYS A 417 9.48 -27.98 0.41
CA LYS A 417 9.84 -28.91 1.49
C LYS A 417 11.34 -28.94 1.78
N GLU A 418 11.95 -27.77 1.84
CA GLU A 418 13.39 -27.60 2.07
C GLU A 418 13.66 -26.47 3.06
N ASN A 419 14.70 -26.60 3.87
CA ASN A 419 15.22 -25.52 4.69
C ASN A 419 16.19 -24.68 3.87
N PHE A 420 16.20 -23.38 4.17
CA PHE A 420 17.12 -22.45 3.53
C PHE A 420 17.46 -21.29 4.45
N GLN A 421 18.56 -20.61 4.11
CA GLN A 421 18.97 -19.41 4.81
C GLN A 421 18.25 -18.19 4.25
N LEU A 422 17.13 -17.82 4.86
CA LEU A 422 16.36 -16.63 4.49
C LEU A 422 17.17 -15.37 4.78
N ARG A 423 17.44 -14.59 3.74
CA ARG A 423 17.99 -13.23 3.85
C ARG A 423 16.96 -12.21 3.41
N ALA A 424 17.08 -10.97 3.89
CA ALA A 424 16.24 -9.87 3.47
C ALA A 424 17.03 -8.58 3.25
N ALA A 425 16.56 -7.76 2.31
CA ALA A 425 17.14 -6.45 1.99
C ALA A 425 16.04 -5.40 1.79
N LEU A 426 16.20 -4.26 2.46
CA LEU A 426 15.42 -3.06 2.20
C LEU A 426 15.91 -2.36 0.91
N MET A 427 15.10 -2.37 -0.13
CA MET A 427 15.45 -1.80 -1.44
C MET A 427 15.39 -0.27 -1.42
N TRP A 428 14.30 0.29 -0.91
CA TRP A 428 14.07 1.73 -0.90
C TRP A 428 12.95 2.14 0.05
N THR A 429 12.85 3.43 0.30
CA THR A 429 11.69 4.03 0.94
C THR A 429 10.73 4.65 -0.08
N ILE A 430 9.44 4.74 0.24
CA ILE A 430 8.43 5.51 -0.51
C ILE A 430 7.78 6.49 0.46
N SER A 431 7.83 7.77 0.12
CA SER A 431 7.37 8.83 1.03
C SER A 431 6.97 10.09 0.25
N ASP A 432 6.13 10.93 0.82
CA ASP A 432 5.98 12.30 0.32
C ASP A 432 7.30 13.10 0.50
N PHE A 433 7.36 14.32 -0.04
CA PHE A 433 8.60 15.11 0.00
C PHE A 433 9.03 15.55 1.42
N PRO A 434 8.12 15.90 2.33
CA PRO A 434 8.44 16.07 3.76
C PRO A 434 9.03 14.82 4.43
N ALA A 435 8.38 13.65 4.32
CA ALA A 435 8.86 12.41 4.92
C ALA A 435 10.15 11.90 4.27
N TYR A 436 10.35 12.17 2.98
CA TYR A 436 11.63 11.99 2.31
C TYR A 436 12.76 12.69 3.08
N GLY A 437 12.55 13.93 3.51
CA GLY A 437 13.57 14.67 4.25
C GLY A 437 13.90 14.06 5.62
N MET A 438 12.90 13.51 6.29
CA MET A 438 13.09 12.82 7.58
C MET A 438 13.84 11.50 7.44
N LEU A 439 13.54 10.73 6.38
CA LEU A 439 14.16 9.42 6.11
C LEU A 439 15.57 9.55 5.52
N SER A 440 15.78 10.48 4.59
CA SER A 440 17.07 10.69 3.92
C SER A 440 18.07 11.49 4.75
N GLY A 441 17.58 12.33 5.68
CA GLY A 441 18.41 13.31 6.37
C GLY A 441 18.69 14.57 5.54
N TRP A 442 17.99 14.78 4.44
CA TRP A 442 18.07 15.99 3.62
C TRP A 442 16.97 17.00 3.95
N SER A 443 17.30 18.29 4.04
CA SER A 443 16.29 19.34 4.15
C SER A 443 15.63 19.61 2.80
N THR A 444 14.32 19.45 2.74
CA THR A 444 13.51 19.66 1.53
C THR A 444 13.09 21.12 1.32
N HIS A 445 13.64 22.05 2.08
CA HIS A 445 13.32 23.47 2.03
C HIS A 445 14.39 24.31 1.32
N GLY A 446 13.96 25.43 0.73
CA GLY A 446 14.85 26.40 0.09
C GLY A 446 15.31 26.00 -1.31
N ASN A 447 16.31 26.71 -1.84
CA ASN A 447 16.79 26.56 -3.22
C ASN A 447 17.56 25.25 -3.44
N LEU A 448 18.08 24.63 -2.36
CA LEU A 448 18.83 23.38 -2.38
C LEU A 448 17.94 22.17 -2.05
N SER A 449 16.62 22.24 -2.28
CA SER A 449 15.72 21.16 -1.90
C SER A 449 15.99 19.84 -2.65
N CYS A 450 16.61 19.90 -3.84
CA CYS A 450 16.98 18.72 -4.61
C CYS A 450 18.33 18.14 -4.13
N PRO A 451 18.35 16.91 -3.59
CA PRO A 451 19.56 16.28 -3.05
C PRO A 451 20.55 15.83 -4.13
N TYR A 452 20.14 15.81 -5.39
CA TYR A 452 21.02 15.47 -6.52
C TYR A 452 21.62 16.72 -7.18
N CYS A 453 20.90 17.84 -7.18
CA CYS A 453 21.41 19.09 -7.74
C CYS A 453 22.25 19.87 -6.73
N MET A 454 21.89 19.81 -5.44
CA MET A 454 22.63 20.46 -4.34
C MET A 454 22.94 21.93 -4.67
N GLU A 455 24.15 22.41 -4.40
CA GLU A 455 24.60 23.77 -4.72
C GLU A 455 24.53 24.13 -6.22
N HIS A 456 24.46 23.14 -7.11
CA HIS A 456 24.31 23.37 -8.55
C HIS A 456 22.85 23.55 -9.00
N SER A 457 21.90 23.54 -8.05
CA SER A 457 20.51 23.90 -8.28
C SER A 457 20.42 25.33 -8.82
N LYS A 458 19.69 25.51 -9.92
CA LYS A 458 19.39 26.83 -10.49
C LYS A 458 18.17 27.49 -9.86
N ALA A 459 17.61 26.89 -8.81
CA ALA A 459 16.43 27.40 -8.15
C ALA A 459 16.69 28.78 -7.53
N PHE A 460 15.70 29.65 -7.60
CA PHE A 460 15.78 31.01 -7.08
C PHE A 460 14.50 31.39 -6.34
N ARG A 461 14.57 32.46 -5.54
CA ARG A 461 13.41 32.98 -4.83
C ARG A 461 12.74 34.04 -5.67
N LEU A 462 11.43 33.88 -5.94
CA LEU A 462 10.62 34.86 -6.64
C LEU A 462 10.62 36.19 -5.88
N LYS A 463 10.77 37.33 -6.59
CA LYS A 463 10.94 38.65 -5.97
C LYS A 463 9.66 39.10 -5.26
N ASN A 464 8.52 38.94 -5.93
CA ASN A 464 7.23 39.39 -5.42
C ASN A 464 6.51 38.26 -4.67
N GLY A 465 6.56 37.03 -5.20
CA GLY A 465 5.92 35.86 -4.60
C GLY A 465 6.63 35.33 -3.34
N GLY A 466 7.93 35.59 -3.17
CA GLY A 466 8.70 35.17 -2.00
C GLY A 466 8.85 33.66 -1.84
N LYS A 467 8.54 32.87 -2.87
CA LYS A 467 8.68 31.40 -2.86
C LYS A 467 9.91 31.00 -3.66
N THR A 468 10.56 29.93 -3.23
CA THR A 468 11.54 29.24 -4.09
C THR A 468 10.81 28.65 -5.28
N THR A 469 11.35 28.87 -6.47
CA THR A 469 10.86 28.34 -7.73
C THR A 469 11.96 27.54 -8.41
N PHE A 470 11.53 26.46 -9.07
CA PHE A 470 12.37 25.62 -9.94
C PHE A 470 12.06 25.88 -11.42
N PHE A 471 11.32 26.96 -11.71
CA PHE A 471 11.03 27.36 -13.07
C PHE A 471 12.32 27.49 -13.87
N ASP A 472 12.33 26.88 -15.05
CA ASP A 472 13.45 26.86 -15.98
C ASP A 472 14.74 26.18 -15.48
N CYS A 473 14.66 25.37 -14.41
CA CYS A 473 15.80 24.57 -13.95
C CYS A 473 15.96 23.25 -14.73
N HIS A 474 14.93 22.83 -15.47
CA HIS A 474 14.82 21.49 -16.05
C HIS A 474 15.42 21.39 -17.46
N ARG A 475 15.52 22.50 -18.21
CA ARG A 475 16.05 22.48 -19.60
C ARG A 475 17.46 21.92 -19.70
N ARG A 476 18.26 22.05 -18.64
CA ARG A 476 19.62 21.50 -18.55
C ARG A 476 19.65 19.98 -18.80
N PHE A 477 18.58 19.27 -18.47
CA PHE A 477 18.48 17.81 -18.62
C PHE A 477 17.99 17.35 -19.99
N LEU A 478 17.60 18.27 -20.88
CA LEU A 478 17.27 17.94 -22.27
C LEU A 478 18.55 17.67 -23.08
N PRO A 479 18.48 16.89 -24.18
CA PRO A 479 19.60 16.71 -25.10
C PRO A 479 20.24 18.03 -25.52
N MET A 480 21.56 18.07 -25.74
CA MET A 480 22.28 19.33 -26.01
C MET A 480 21.77 20.08 -27.24
N ASN A 481 21.28 19.37 -28.25
CA ASN A 481 20.69 19.91 -29.47
C ASN A 481 19.18 20.19 -29.36
N HIS A 482 18.56 19.99 -28.20
CA HIS A 482 17.12 20.15 -28.04
C HIS A 482 16.70 21.63 -28.21
N PRO A 483 15.71 21.96 -29.07
CA PRO A 483 15.36 23.35 -29.40
C PRO A 483 15.01 24.23 -28.20
N TYR A 484 14.37 23.66 -27.17
CA TYR A 484 13.97 24.41 -25.98
C TYR A 484 15.16 25.02 -25.22
N ARG A 485 16.36 24.46 -25.34
CA ARG A 485 17.57 24.98 -24.70
C ARG A 485 17.96 26.37 -25.24
N CYS A 486 17.60 26.67 -26.49
CA CYS A 486 17.89 27.94 -27.15
C CYS A 486 16.75 28.96 -27.07
N GLN A 487 15.57 28.58 -26.57
CA GLN A 487 14.41 29.47 -26.48
C GLN A 487 14.56 30.45 -25.31
N SER A 488 14.86 31.72 -25.64
CA SER A 488 15.09 32.80 -24.65
C SER A 488 13.85 33.64 -24.36
N ASP A 489 12.72 33.32 -24.98
CA ASP A 489 11.45 34.03 -24.91
C ASP A 489 10.31 33.20 -24.31
N LYS A 490 10.36 31.87 -24.46
CA LYS A 490 9.36 30.94 -23.90
C LYS A 490 9.59 30.58 -22.42
N PHE A 491 10.82 30.71 -21.93
CA PHE A 491 11.23 30.38 -20.55
C PHE A 491 11.71 31.64 -19.80
N LEU A 492 12.79 31.55 -19.01
CA LEU A 492 13.39 32.76 -18.43
C LEU A 492 13.88 33.69 -19.55
N LYS A 493 13.46 34.96 -19.46
CA LYS A 493 13.72 35.97 -20.48
C LYS A 493 15.22 36.17 -20.66
N GLY A 494 15.69 36.03 -21.90
CA GLY A 494 17.10 36.21 -22.25
C GLY A 494 18.01 35.04 -21.87
N VAL A 495 17.48 33.91 -21.38
CA VAL A 495 18.30 32.79 -20.92
C VAL A 495 18.37 31.67 -21.97
N ILE A 496 19.60 31.29 -22.34
CA ILE A 496 19.93 30.12 -23.16
C ILE A 496 20.66 29.10 -22.28
N GLU A 497 20.24 27.84 -22.35
CA GLU A 497 20.80 26.75 -21.55
C GLU A 497 21.92 26.02 -22.29
N ARG A 498 23.17 26.31 -21.90
CA ARG A 498 24.37 25.70 -22.49
C ARG A 498 25.01 24.64 -21.60
N LEU A 499 24.60 24.52 -20.34
CA LEU A 499 25.28 23.65 -19.39
C LEU A 499 24.80 22.20 -19.55
N PRO A 500 25.68 21.19 -19.52
CA PRO A 500 25.26 19.80 -19.60
C PRO A 500 24.42 19.40 -18.37
N PRO A 501 23.65 18.31 -18.45
CA PRO A 501 23.04 17.70 -17.27
C PRO A 501 24.12 17.43 -16.22
N LEU A 502 23.77 17.63 -14.94
CA LEU A 502 24.65 17.26 -13.85
C LEU A 502 24.78 15.72 -13.81
N PRO A 503 26.00 15.17 -13.66
CA PRO A 503 26.17 13.76 -13.38
C PRO A 503 25.38 13.38 -12.14
N ARG A 504 24.70 12.22 -12.16
CA ARG A 504 24.06 11.72 -10.95
C ARG A 504 25.16 11.11 -10.08
N PRO A 505 25.31 11.55 -8.81
CA PRO A 505 26.29 10.95 -7.93
C PRO A 505 25.91 9.49 -7.66
N SER A 506 26.92 8.63 -7.67
CA SER A 506 26.81 7.25 -7.19
C SER A 506 26.44 7.23 -5.71
N GLY A 507 25.90 6.11 -5.23
CA GLY A 507 25.57 6.00 -3.81
C GLY A 507 26.79 6.03 -2.89
N LEU A 508 27.97 5.61 -3.37
CA LEU A 508 29.23 5.74 -2.65
C LEU A 508 29.69 7.20 -2.55
N GLU A 509 29.61 7.97 -3.64
CA GLU A 509 29.90 9.42 -3.60
C GLU A 509 28.97 10.14 -2.64
N MET A 510 27.67 9.82 -2.66
CA MET A 510 26.71 10.38 -1.71
C MET A 510 27.01 9.99 -0.25
N LEU A 511 27.44 8.75 0.00
CA LEU A 511 27.86 8.29 1.33
C LEU A 511 29.07 9.08 1.84
N ASN A 512 30.09 9.25 0.98
CA ASN A 512 31.29 10.01 1.33
C ASN A 512 30.93 11.47 1.61
N GLU A 513 30.07 12.06 0.81
CA GLU A 513 29.63 13.43 0.97
C GLU A 513 28.83 13.64 2.25
N VAL A 514 27.82 12.81 2.52
CA VAL A 514 27.03 12.94 3.77
C VAL A 514 27.93 12.72 4.98
N SER A 515 28.87 11.77 4.93
CA SER A 515 29.79 11.48 6.03
C SER A 515 30.70 12.67 6.32
N LYS A 516 31.29 13.27 5.28
CA LYS A 516 32.11 14.49 5.38
C LYS A 516 31.41 15.62 6.15
N TYR A 517 30.11 15.81 5.93
CA TYR A 517 29.36 16.89 6.58
C TYR A 517 28.81 16.52 7.96
N THR A 518 28.59 15.24 8.25
CA THR A 518 27.83 14.81 9.44
C THR A 518 28.69 14.14 10.51
N GLU A 519 29.89 13.69 10.18
CA GLU A 519 30.85 13.15 11.15
C GLU A 519 31.19 14.18 12.23
N GLY A 520 31.19 13.75 13.49
CA GLY A 520 31.35 14.63 14.65
C GLY A 520 30.14 15.51 15.00
N HIS A 521 29.08 15.53 14.17
CA HIS A 521 27.84 16.29 14.41
C HIS A 521 26.67 15.37 14.82
N ASN A 522 26.95 14.10 15.10
CA ASN A 522 26.00 13.15 15.64
C ASN A 522 25.62 13.56 17.08
N GLY A 523 24.55 14.33 17.21
CA GLY A 523 23.93 14.61 18.51
C GLY A 523 24.14 16.01 19.07
N SER A 524 24.12 17.06 18.25
CA SER A 524 23.94 18.41 18.81
C SER A 524 22.61 18.46 19.57
N SER A 525 22.69 18.65 20.89
CA SER A 525 21.60 18.75 21.85
C SER A 525 20.64 19.92 21.55
N SER A 526 21.09 20.81 20.67
CA SER A 526 20.37 21.97 20.13
C SER A 526 19.85 21.65 18.72
N CYS A 527 18.54 21.82 18.52
CA CYS A 527 17.89 21.76 17.22
C CYS A 527 18.33 22.89 16.24
N ASN A 528 19.14 23.84 16.71
CA ASN A 528 19.53 25.06 16.00
C ASN A 528 20.94 25.02 15.39
N ASP A 529 21.78 24.06 15.79
CA ASP A 529 23.14 23.98 15.24
C ASP A 529 23.07 23.39 13.83
N LYS A 530 23.35 24.24 12.86
CA LYS A 530 23.40 23.87 11.45
C LYS A 530 24.78 23.35 11.13
N ILE A 531 24.82 22.25 10.38
CA ILE A 531 26.06 21.71 9.83
C ILE A 531 26.74 22.79 8.98
N PRO A 532 28.06 23.00 9.10
CA PRO A 532 28.78 24.00 8.33
C PRO A 532 28.55 23.86 6.82
N GLY A 533 28.09 24.93 6.18
CA GLY A 533 27.73 24.94 4.75
C GLY A 533 26.26 24.67 4.44
N PHE A 534 25.43 24.38 5.46
CA PHE A 534 23.99 24.18 5.30
C PHE A 534 23.30 25.39 4.66
N GLY A 535 22.45 25.14 3.66
CA GLY A 535 21.69 26.16 2.93
C GLY A 535 22.51 26.93 1.89
N VAL A 536 23.82 26.63 1.78
CA VAL A 536 24.73 27.22 0.78
C VAL A 536 25.33 26.14 -0.12
N LYS A 537 26.04 25.18 0.47
CA LYS A 537 26.69 24.06 -0.25
C LYS A 537 25.84 22.80 -0.27
N HIS A 538 25.14 22.52 0.82
CA HIS A 538 24.33 21.32 0.98
C HIS A 538 23.10 21.60 1.86
N ASN A 539 22.20 20.62 1.95
CA ASN A 539 21.02 20.65 2.82
C ASN A 539 20.94 19.45 3.77
N TRP A 540 22.03 18.67 3.93
CA TRP A 540 22.12 17.63 4.97
C TRP A 540 21.84 18.18 6.37
N VAL A 541 20.99 17.48 7.12
CA VAL A 541 20.69 17.77 8.54
C VAL A 541 21.10 16.65 9.49
N LYS A 542 21.40 15.46 8.95
CA LYS A 542 21.91 14.28 9.65
C LYS A 542 22.41 13.25 8.63
N LYS A 543 23.21 12.28 9.10
CA LYS A 543 23.41 11.01 8.38
C LYS A 543 22.23 10.09 8.69
N SER A 544 21.48 9.70 7.67
CA SER A 544 20.38 8.75 7.85
C SER A 544 20.90 7.40 8.38
N ILE A 545 20.17 6.81 9.32
CA ILE A 545 20.46 5.47 9.86
C ILE A 545 20.48 4.36 8.78
N PHE A 546 19.80 4.57 7.63
CA PHE A 546 19.84 3.59 6.53
C PHE A 546 21.23 3.39 5.94
N TRP A 547 22.14 4.37 6.08
CA TRP A 547 23.54 4.22 5.65
C TRP A 547 24.32 3.17 6.47
N GLU A 548 23.78 2.69 7.59
CA GLU A 548 24.37 1.55 8.33
C GLU A 548 24.06 0.19 7.69
N LEU A 549 23.11 0.12 6.75
CA LEU A 549 22.85 -1.10 6.00
C LEU A 549 23.99 -1.29 4.98
N PRO A 550 24.72 -2.43 5.00
CA PRO A 550 25.95 -2.59 4.22
C PRO A 550 25.80 -2.35 2.72
N TYR A 551 24.64 -2.68 2.17
CA TYR A 551 24.33 -2.57 0.74
C TYR A 551 23.68 -1.24 0.34
N TRP A 552 23.29 -0.36 1.28
CA TRP A 552 22.48 0.83 0.96
C TRP A 552 23.14 1.79 -0.03
N HIS A 553 24.46 1.93 0.06
CA HIS A 553 25.25 2.77 -0.84
C HIS A 553 25.35 2.21 -2.26
N THR A 554 25.03 0.94 -2.47
CA THR A 554 25.00 0.31 -3.79
C THR A 554 23.63 0.40 -4.46
N ASN A 555 22.57 0.74 -3.71
CA ASN A 555 21.23 0.87 -4.29
C ASN A 555 21.21 2.03 -5.29
N LEU A 556 20.76 1.76 -6.52
CA LEU A 556 20.61 2.77 -7.56
C LEU A 556 19.63 3.87 -7.13
N ILE A 557 18.56 3.48 -6.43
CA ILE A 557 17.53 4.37 -5.88
C ILE A 557 17.28 3.98 -4.42
N ARG A 558 17.48 4.93 -3.49
CA ARG A 558 17.29 4.73 -2.04
C ARG A 558 15.95 5.23 -1.53
N HIS A 559 15.48 6.34 -2.09
CA HIS A 559 14.29 7.04 -1.62
C HIS A 559 13.44 7.46 -2.83
N ASN A 560 12.23 6.93 -2.89
CA ASN A 560 11.22 7.24 -3.90
C ASN A 560 10.21 8.23 -3.34
N LEU A 561 9.68 9.07 -4.23
CA LEU A 561 8.60 9.98 -3.89
C LEU A 561 7.24 9.35 -4.20
N ASP A 562 6.28 9.59 -3.33
CA ASP A 562 4.89 9.20 -3.58
C ASP A 562 4.29 10.04 -4.72
N VAL A 563 4.14 9.41 -5.87
CA VAL A 563 3.61 10.02 -7.10
C VAL A 563 2.17 10.49 -6.91
N MET A 564 1.34 9.76 -6.15
CA MET A 564 -0.09 10.10 -5.98
C MET A 564 -0.25 11.44 -5.26
N HIS A 565 0.58 11.69 -4.23
CA HIS A 565 0.61 12.96 -3.53
C HIS A 565 1.15 14.10 -4.41
N ILE A 566 2.15 13.82 -5.24
CA ILE A 566 2.70 14.80 -6.20
C ILE A 566 1.64 15.17 -7.23
N GLU A 567 1.02 14.18 -7.87
CA GLU A 567 -0.02 14.36 -8.88
C GLU A 567 -1.22 15.09 -8.32
N LYS A 568 -1.65 14.80 -7.09
CA LYS A 568 -2.69 15.60 -6.43
C LYS A 568 -2.32 17.08 -6.38
N ASN A 569 -1.09 17.41 -6.00
CA ASN A 569 -0.64 18.80 -5.97
C ASN A 569 -0.58 19.41 -7.37
N VAL A 570 -0.13 18.67 -8.38
CA VAL A 570 -0.11 19.10 -9.79
C VAL A 570 -1.54 19.37 -10.28
N PHE A 571 -2.44 18.42 -10.06
CA PHE A 571 -3.87 18.54 -10.38
C PHE A 571 -4.49 19.77 -9.74
N ASP A 572 -4.37 19.93 -8.42
CA ASP A 572 -4.95 21.07 -7.70
C ASP A 572 -4.44 22.39 -8.28
N ASN A 573 -3.13 22.49 -8.57
CA ASN A 573 -2.54 23.70 -9.15
C ASN A 573 -3.05 24.00 -10.56
N ILE A 574 -3.14 23.00 -11.44
CA ILE A 574 -3.62 23.16 -12.82
C ILE A 574 -5.11 23.47 -12.82
N PHE A 575 -5.90 22.62 -12.18
CA PHE A 575 -7.36 22.71 -12.16
C PHE A 575 -7.82 24.03 -11.60
N TYR A 576 -7.32 24.47 -10.43
CA TYR A 576 -7.73 25.75 -9.85
C TYR A 576 -7.25 26.97 -10.63
N THR A 577 -6.18 26.84 -11.42
CA THR A 577 -5.70 27.92 -12.29
C THR A 577 -6.55 28.05 -13.55
N VAL A 578 -6.89 26.92 -14.18
CA VAL A 578 -7.76 26.86 -15.37
C VAL A 578 -9.19 27.27 -15.02
N MET A 579 -9.71 26.79 -13.90
CA MET A 579 -11.05 27.14 -13.39
C MET A 579 -11.11 28.51 -12.71
N ASP A 580 -10.03 29.30 -12.74
CA ASP A 580 -9.92 30.65 -12.16
C ASP A 580 -10.52 30.76 -10.73
N CYS A 581 -10.25 29.75 -9.90
CA CYS A 581 -10.86 29.64 -8.59
C CYS A 581 -10.26 30.66 -7.61
N PRO A 582 -11.07 31.58 -7.04
CA PRO A 582 -10.58 32.59 -6.10
C PRO A 582 -9.88 31.94 -4.90
N ASN A 583 -8.75 32.53 -4.48
CA ASN A 583 -7.91 32.10 -3.35
C ASN A 583 -7.20 30.74 -3.50
N ARG A 584 -7.46 29.97 -4.57
CA ARG A 584 -6.79 28.69 -4.85
C ARG A 584 -5.92 28.72 -6.10
N SER A 585 -6.28 29.52 -7.10
CA SER A 585 -5.46 29.75 -8.29
C SER A 585 -4.06 30.24 -7.93
N LYS A 586 -3.05 29.72 -8.63
CA LYS A 586 -1.66 30.20 -8.50
C LYS A 586 -1.41 31.47 -9.31
N ASP A 587 -2.34 31.85 -10.17
CA ASP A 587 -2.31 33.08 -10.94
C ASP A 587 -2.87 34.28 -10.15
N ASN A 588 -2.02 34.87 -9.31
CA ASN A 588 -2.32 36.04 -8.48
C ASN A 588 -1.47 37.27 -8.87
N LEU A 589 -1.75 38.43 -8.29
CA LEU A 589 -1.06 39.70 -8.60
C LEU A 589 0.47 39.59 -8.43
N LYS A 590 0.96 38.92 -7.38
CA LYS A 590 2.40 38.74 -7.15
C LYS A 590 3.03 37.86 -8.23
N ALA A 591 2.36 36.77 -8.61
CA ALA A 591 2.79 35.91 -9.70
C ALA A 591 2.87 36.68 -11.04
N ARG A 592 1.95 37.62 -11.30
CA ARG A 592 1.94 38.45 -12.50
C ARG A 592 3.11 39.44 -12.56
N LEU A 593 3.45 40.05 -11.42
CA LEU A 593 4.65 40.89 -11.30
C LEU A 593 5.93 40.07 -11.51
N ASP A 594 5.98 38.84 -11.00
CA ASP A 594 7.11 37.93 -11.24
C ASP A 594 7.18 37.47 -12.71
N ILE A 595 6.04 37.19 -13.36
CA ILE A 595 6.00 36.87 -14.80
C ILE A 595 6.57 38.04 -15.62
N GLN A 596 6.21 39.28 -15.31
CA GLN A 596 6.78 40.46 -15.98
C GLN A 596 8.29 40.60 -15.72
N LEU A 597 8.75 40.22 -14.54
CA LEU A 597 10.16 40.26 -14.18
C LEU A 597 10.96 39.15 -14.85
N TYR A 598 10.42 37.94 -15.01
CA TYR A 598 11.21 36.76 -15.39
C TYR A 598 10.87 36.19 -16.77
N CYS A 599 9.72 36.50 -17.37
CA CYS A 599 9.24 35.90 -18.62
C CYS A 599 8.91 36.97 -19.67
N LYS A 600 8.90 36.61 -20.96
CA LYS A 600 8.41 37.48 -22.06
C LYS A 600 6.93 37.19 -22.35
N LYS A 601 6.03 37.63 -21.47
CA LYS A 601 4.56 37.42 -21.60
C LYS A 601 3.79 38.73 -21.40
N PRO A 602 3.88 39.70 -22.33
CA PRO A 602 3.26 41.02 -22.18
C PRO A 602 1.74 40.96 -22.03
N ASN A 603 1.10 39.99 -22.67
CA ASN A 603 -0.33 39.72 -22.53
C ASN A 603 -0.74 39.28 -21.11
N LEU A 604 0.22 38.87 -20.27
CA LEU A 604 -0.01 38.52 -18.89
C LEU A 604 0.40 39.61 -17.90
N HIS A 605 0.95 40.74 -18.32
CA HIS A 605 1.33 41.81 -17.40
C HIS A 605 0.08 42.45 -16.76
N LEU A 606 0.24 43.05 -15.57
CA LEU A 606 -0.83 43.87 -15.00
C LEU A 606 -1.06 45.09 -15.89
N GLN A 607 -2.33 45.45 -16.07
CA GLN A 607 -2.74 46.59 -16.90
C GLN A 607 -3.42 47.64 -16.02
N GLN A 608 -3.46 48.87 -16.51
CA GLN A 608 -4.23 49.96 -15.90
C GLN A 608 -5.41 50.28 -16.79
N ASP A 609 -6.58 50.48 -16.19
CA ASP A 609 -7.72 51.02 -16.90
C ASP A 609 -7.61 52.55 -17.06
N MET A 610 -8.58 53.16 -17.75
CA MET A 610 -8.61 54.61 -17.97
C MET A 610 -8.72 55.43 -16.68
N SER A 611 -9.12 54.81 -15.56
CA SER A 611 -9.17 55.43 -14.24
C SER A 611 -7.87 55.30 -13.44
N GLY A 612 -6.83 54.68 -14.03
CA GLY A 612 -5.57 54.39 -13.37
C GLY A 612 -5.61 53.17 -12.45
N ARG A 613 -6.73 52.44 -12.39
CA ARG A 613 -6.86 51.26 -11.55
C ARG A 613 -6.14 50.07 -12.17
N VAL A 614 -5.23 49.47 -11.40
CA VAL A 614 -4.48 48.28 -11.82
C VAL A 614 -5.39 47.05 -11.76
N TYR A 615 -5.42 46.27 -12.84
CA TYR A 615 -6.14 45.01 -12.92
C TYR A 615 -5.31 43.89 -13.56
N LYS A 616 -5.69 42.65 -13.26
CA LYS A 616 -5.08 41.43 -13.81
C LYS A 616 -5.87 41.00 -15.06
N PRO A 617 -5.32 41.09 -16.29
CA PRO A 617 -6.01 40.59 -17.47
C PRO A 617 -6.16 39.07 -17.38
N LYS A 618 -7.30 38.57 -17.85
CA LYS A 618 -7.62 37.14 -17.82
C LYS A 618 -6.65 36.38 -18.74
N GLY A 619 -6.05 35.31 -18.22
CA GLY A 619 -5.17 34.44 -19.01
C GLY A 619 -5.97 33.65 -20.05
N THR A 620 -5.34 33.34 -21.19
CA THR A 620 -5.96 32.49 -22.23
C THR A 620 -6.19 31.04 -21.77
N TYR A 621 -5.61 30.66 -20.64
CA TYR A 621 -5.79 29.38 -19.97
C TYR A 621 -6.96 29.38 -18.95
N CYS A 622 -7.62 30.50 -18.71
CA CYS A 622 -8.69 30.61 -17.71
C CYS A 622 -10.08 30.52 -18.35
N LEU A 623 -10.92 29.62 -17.85
CA LEU A 623 -12.29 29.44 -18.32
C LEU A 623 -13.22 30.57 -17.88
N HIS A 624 -14.19 30.94 -18.71
CA HIS A 624 -15.31 31.83 -18.36
C HIS A 624 -16.36 31.10 -17.50
N LYS A 625 -17.19 31.85 -16.76
CA LYS A 625 -18.17 31.26 -15.83
C LYS A 625 -19.06 30.19 -16.47
N LYS A 626 -19.54 30.42 -17.69
CA LYS A 626 -20.35 29.45 -18.44
C LYS A 626 -19.58 28.15 -18.70
N GLN A 627 -18.34 28.26 -19.19
CA GLN A 627 -17.46 27.11 -19.45
C GLN A 627 -17.12 26.36 -18.16
N GLN A 628 -16.91 27.08 -17.04
CA GLN A 628 -16.69 26.46 -15.73
C GLN A 628 -17.91 25.63 -15.29
N GLN A 629 -19.12 26.15 -15.48
CA GLN A 629 -20.36 25.42 -15.17
C GLN A 629 -20.53 24.17 -16.02
N GLU A 630 -20.22 24.25 -17.32
CA GLU A 630 -20.27 23.09 -18.23
C GLU A 630 -19.29 21.99 -17.78
N VAL A 631 -18.04 22.34 -17.44
CA VAL A 631 -17.07 21.38 -16.90
C VAL A 631 -17.58 20.74 -15.60
N LEU A 632 -18.13 21.53 -14.68
CA LEU A 632 -18.61 21.00 -13.40
C LEU A 632 -19.85 20.11 -13.55
N SER A 633 -20.77 20.46 -14.46
CA SER A 633 -21.94 19.63 -14.79
C SER A 633 -21.49 18.30 -15.37
N TRP A 634 -20.55 18.33 -16.32
CA TRP A 634 -19.95 17.11 -16.88
C TRP A 634 -19.31 16.23 -15.79
N LEU A 635 -18.52 16.82 -14.88
CA LEU A 635 -17.94 16.08 -13.75
C LEU A 635 -18.97 15.45 -12.81
N LYS A 636 -20.17 16.03 -12.71
CA LYS A 636 -21.26 15.52 -11.88
C LYS A 636 -21.96 14.32 -12.52
N GLU A 637 -21.96 14.25 -13.85
CA GLU A 637 -22.52 13.15 -14.63
C GLU A 637 -21.54 11.98 -14.80
N LEU A 638 -20.25 12.19 -14.52
CA LEU A 638 -19.26 11.12 -14.61
C LEU A 638 -19.58 9.96 -13.66
N SER A 639 -19.58 8.76 -14.25
CA SER A 639 -19.64 7.49 -13.55
C SER A 639 -18.47 6.62 -14.00
N PHE A 640 -17.96 5.82 -13.09
CA PHE A 640 -16.84 4.92 -13.33
C PHE A 640 -17.25 3.48 -12.99
N PRO A 641 -16.59 2.47 -13.57
CA PRO A 641 -16.72 1.10 -13.11
C PRO A 641 -16.42 0.99 -11.60
N ASP A 642 -17.05 0.03 -10.95
CA ASP A 642 -16.83 -0.22 -9.52
C ASP A 642 -15.35 -0.46 -9.21
N GLY A 643 -14.86 0.14 -8.14
CA GLY A 643 -13.45 0.08 -7.73
C GLY A 643 -12.45 0.93 -8.54
N TYR A 644 -12.86 1.62 -9.61
CA TYR A 644 -11.92 2.40 -10.46
C TYR A 644 -11.56 3.77 -9.88
N ALA A 645 -12.55 4.57 -9.47
CA ALA A 645 -12.37 5.88 -8.85
C ALA A 645 -13.51 6.13 -7.86
N SER A 646 -13.37 7.11 -6.96
CA SER A 646 -14.50 7.50 -6.12
C SER A 646 -15.54 8.26 -6.93
N SER A 647 -16.73 8.45 -6.35
CA SER A 647 -17.79 9.27 -6.95
C SER A 647 -17.36 10.74 -6.96
N ILE A 648 -16.67 11.15 -8.03
CA ILE A 648 -16.18 12.53 -8.24
C ILE A 648 -17.33 13.53 -8.18
N SER A 649 -18.54 13.14 -8.59
CA SER A 649 -19.74 13.97 -8.51
C SER A 649 -20.03 14.48 -7.09
N ARG A 650 -19.73 13.70 -6.04
CA ARG A 650 -19.86 14.14 -4.64
C ARG A 650 -18.87 15.24 -4.24
N CYS A 651 -17.78 15.40 -5.00
CA CYS A 651 -16.77 16.42 -4.77
C CYS A 651 -17.11 17.75 -5.46
N VAL A 652 -18.10 17.77 -6.35
CA VAL A 652 -18.50 18.94 -7.14
C VAL A 652 -19.45 19.84 -6.35
N LYS A 653 -19.11 21.14 -6.24
CA LYS A 653 -19.95 22.18 -5.65
C LYS A 653 -20.26 23.25 -6.70
N GLU A 654 -21.27 22.97 -7.52
CA GLU A 654 -21.66 23.82 -8.67
C GLU A 654 -21.96 25.27 -8.28
N ALA A 655 -22.77 25.48 -7.23
CA ALA A 655 -23.12 26.81 -6.74
C ALA A 655 -21.90 27.66 -6.34
N GLN A 656 -20.80 27.00 -5.98
CA GLN A 656 -19.54 27.65 -5.58
C GLN A 656 -18.49 27.63 -6.70
N CYS A 657 -18.82 27.04 -7.86
CA CYS A 657 -17.91 26.78 -8.98
C CYS A 657 -16.60 26.11 -8.55
N LYS A 658 -16.68 25.10 -7.68
CA LYS A 658 -15.51 24.47 -7.04
C LYS A 658 -15.61 22.96 -7.00
N VAL A 659 -14.45 22.31 -6.98
CA VAL A 659 -14.28 20.90 -6.62
C VAL A 659 -13.50 20.81 -5.30
N SER A 660 -14.00 20.03 -4.35
CA SER A 660 -13.38 19.81 -3.05
C SER A 660 -13.64 18.40 -2.54
N GLY A 661 -12.64 17.77 -1.93
CA GLY A 661 -12.78 16.43 -1.32
C GLY A 661 -12.28 15.27 -2.17
N MET A 662 -11.72 15.55 -3.37
CA MET A 662 -11.05 14.53 -4.17
C MET A 662 -9.83 13.98 -3.41
N LYS A 663 -9.71 12.65 -3.38
CA LYS A 663 -8.54 11.94 -2.86
C LYS A 663 -7.43 11.93 -3.91
N SER A 664 -6.21 11.62 -3.48
CA SER A 664 -5.05 11.55 -4.39
C SER A 664 -5.29 10.62 -5.59
N HIS A 665 -5.99 9.49 -5.36
CA HIS A 665 -6.39 8.56 -6.44
C HIS A 665 -7.35 9.17 -7.46
N ASP A 666 -8.33 9.96 -7.02
CA ASP A 666 -9.24 10.63 -7.94
C ASP A 666 -8.50 11.67 -8.79
N CYS A 667 -7.52 12.37 -8.20
CA CYS A 667 -6.69 13.32 -8.91
C CYS A 667 -5.75 12.64 -9.92
N HIS A 668 -5.18 11.48 -9.58
CA HIS A 668 -4.40 10.64 -10.50
C HIS A 668 -5.24 10.26 -11.73
N VAL A 669 -6.43 9.67 -11.50
CA VAL A 669 -7.36 9.31 -12.56
C VAL A 669 -7.73 10.54 -13.41
N PHE A 670 -7.92 11.69 -12.77
CA PHE A 670 -8.24 12.92 -13.50
C PHE A 670 -7.11 13.33 -14.43
N ILE A 671 -5.86 13.42 -13.96
CA ILE A 671 -4.71 13.78 -14.80
C ILE A 671 -4.58 12.78 -15.95
N GLN A 672 -4.55 11.49 -15.64
CA GLN A 672 -4.26 10.44 -16.61
C GLN A 672 -5.35 10.25 -17.68
N ARG A 673 -6.62 10.50 -17.35
CA ARG A 673 -7.75 10.11 -18.23
C ARG A 673 -8.74 11.22 -18.55
N LEU A 674 -8.93 12.18 -17.64
CA LEU A 674 -10.02 13.15 -17.74
C LEU A 674 -9.53 14.53 -18.16
N LEU A 675 -8.30 14.91 -17.81
CA LEU A 675 -7.74 16.24 -18.04
C LEU A 675 -7.78 16.65 -19.52
N PRO A 676 -7.38 15.79 -20.48
CA PRO A 676 -7.50 16.11 -21.90
C PRO A 676 -8.95 16.39 -22.30
N THR A 677 -9.88 15.53 -21.89
CA THR A 677 -11.30 15.61 -22.26
C THR A 677 -11.99 16.81 -21.64
N ALA A 678 -11.71 17.07 -20.36
CA ALA A 678 -12.32 18.14 -19.56
C ALA A 678 -12.10 19.52 -20.17
N PHE A 679 -10.92 19.75 -20.75
CA PHE A 679 -10.50 21.09 -21.17
C PHE A 679 -10.37 21.27 -22.69
N ARG A 680 -10.46 20.20 -23.48
CA ARG A 680 -10.38 20.25 -24.95
C ARG A 680 -11.29 21.30 -25.62
N PRO A 681 -12.58 21.45 -25.24
CA PRO A 681 -13.47 22.38 -25.92
C PRO A 681 -13.14 23.86 -25.64
N TYR A 682 -12.35 24.13 -24.60
CA TYR A 682 -12.25 25.47 -24.03
C TYR A 682 -10.86 26.07 -24.09
N LEU A 683 -9.81 25.25 -24.12
CA LEU A 683 -8.44 25.73 -24.15
C LEU A 683 -7.91 25.84 -25.59
N PRO A 684 -7.10 26.87 -25.90
CA PRO A 684 -6.37 26.94 -27.16
C PRO A 684 -5.53 25.69 -27.37
N ARG A 685 -5.49 25.20 -28.62
CA ARG A 685 -4.81 23.95 -28.99
C ARG A 685 -3.38 23.81 -28.42
N PRO A 686 -2.48 24.81 -28.51
CA PRO A 686 -1.13 24.67 -27.95
C PRO A 686 -1.09 24.51 -26.42
N LEU A 687 -2.07 25.06 -25.70
CA LEU A 687 -2.17 24.91 -24.25
C LEU A 687 -2.77 23.56 -23.87
N TRP A 688 -3.78 23.13 -24.62
CA TRP A 688 -4.37 21.82 -24.45
C TRP A 688 -3.34 20.70 -24.71
N GLU A 689 -2.59 20.77 -25.82
CA GLU A 689 -1.52 19.83 -26.16
C GLU A 689 -0.49 19.71 -25.02
N ALA A 690 -0.03 20.84 -24.46
CA ALA A 690 0.89 20.84 -23.34
C ALA A 690 0.32 20.18 -22.06
N LEU A 691 -1.00 20.25 -21.84
CA LEU A 691 -1.65 19.57 -20.72
C LEU A 691 -1.84 18.07 -20.96
N THR A 692 -1.92 17.64 -22.23
CA THR A 692 -2.07 16.22 -22.57
C THR A 692 -0.76 15.43 -22.53
N GLU A 693 0.37 16.13 -22.49
CA GLU A 693 1.71 15.53 -22.35
C GLU A 693 2.15 15.36 -20.87
N LEU A 694 1.31 15.77 -19.92
CA LEU A 694 1.48 15.52 -18.48
C LEU A 694 1.12 14.07 -18.14
#